data_AF-A0A0F4GJW9-F1
#
_entry.id   AF-A0A0F4GJW9-F1
#
_cell.length_a   1.000
_cell.length_b   1.000
_cell.length_c   1.000
_cell.angle_alpha   90.00
_cell.angle_beta   90.00
_cell.angle_gamma   90.00
#
_symmetry.space_group_name_H-M   'P 1'
#
loop_
_entity.id
_entity.type
_entity.pdbx_description
1 polymer ?
#
loop_
_entity_poly.entity_id
_entity_poly.type
_entity_poly.pdbx_seq_one_letter_code
_entity_poly.pdbx_strand_id
1 'polypeptide(L)'
;MAPTPTNREIFLEFRTTAWSTENEREISIPMKARLDRVWSRKLDSDQQESLADVVREWQRAAEAVVSARELVDEHFAVDVNTPNLEDQHEVLQAWQQAVEDVLPTLQILKDHMSALDKRHDIRNSGCNGHIDMWMKDFNAQLENIKATIKAMAEPDHAVLAKRKEAKRIAQGNLGLGWVGPWAVGKGSFGAATLHVKQNAYGRIIDRLVMKDTIFQGRTADHWNRKELWTGNDGGPEDLNSIPIEIQAMRDLRNKTGSGSVVNLRNWKLSRKNRSHRLYLEYCPHDDMFELLNVRTYLIDSMKRKQTPDIIIPNAVLYPEPFAWYTFWTLAIAGILMEREALTKDGPAHSNWSTIVHRDIKLSNVFLGPASTTHFCCYPEPKRKPTYTRSGTPNTRAPEQDQLLLTRRGCVKKLSSKTNVFGIGMTIWSLIRQQEGFDMESTDWSDPNKRELKPELDATARKFYSKDLINLIDRCVRFNDEDRPTMDELLCEIDRFTGADGPVDHAKGLRFAAADDRIWKDYKLPPSYDTGKFVMGLPLNYNPFPRSKTSFPAPPLRRSNKGPRLMDDLGGPEGTDYILPPSERVLRSSAPKVDSKATVSRQNTKVEGEEKSEDDAGTADAACGARKSKSSSEKQSKADSPSPSKRRKT
;
A
#
# COMPACT_ATOMS: atom_id res chain seq x y z
N MET A 1 -9.95 -40.48 43.04
CA MET A 1 -9.14 -39.40 42.44
C MET A 1 -9.86 -38.10 42.71
N ALA A 2 -9.22 -37.13 43.37
CA ALA A 2 -9.81 -35.81 43.56
C ALA A 2 -9.91 -35.12 42.18
N PRO A 3 -10.97 -34.34 41.90
CA PRO A 3 -11.08 -33.60 40.65
C PRO A 3 -9.93 -32.59 40.53
N THR A 4 -9.29 -32.55 39.38
CA THR A 4 -8.27 -31.54 39.07
C THR A 4 -8.94 -30.16 39.14
N PRO A 5 -8.38 -29.19 39.88
CA PRO A 5 -8.96 -27.86 39.98
C PRO A 5 -9.08 -27.23 38.59
N THR A 6 -10.20 -26.56 38.36
CA THR A 6 -10.47 -25.83 37.11
C THR A 6 -9.52 -24.64 36.98
N ASN A 7 -9.22 -24.19 35.75
CA ASN A 7 -8.37 -23.01 35.52
C ASN A 7 -8.85 -21.77 36.30
N ARG A 8 -10.17 -21.66 36.52
CA ARG A 8 -10.78 -20.62 37.36
C ARG A 8 -10.38 -20.73 38.83
N GLU A 9 -10.33 -21.94 39.38
CA GLU A 9 -9.96 -22.21 40.77
C GLU A 9 -8.46 -21.97 40.99
N ILE A 10 -7.60 -22.47 40.09
CA ILE A 10 -6.14 -22.22 40.13
C ILE A 10 -5.86 -20.72 40.07
N PHE A 11 -6.61 -19.98 39.24
CA PHE A 11 -6.42 -18.54 39.06
C PHE A 11 -6.99 -17.69 40.21
N LEU A 12 -8.12 -18.10 40.82
CA LEU A 12 -8.66 -17.47 42.03
C LEU A 12 -7.71 -17.65 43.22
N GLU A 13 -7.10 -18.83 43.34
CA GLU A 13 -6.07 -19.13 44.34
C GLU A 13 -4.80 -18.29 44.11
N PHE A 14 -4.39 -18.12 42.85
CA PHE A 14 -3.31 -17.19 42.51
C PHE A 14 -3.64 -15.75 42.91
N ARG A 15 -4.85 -15.25 42.62
CA ARG A 15 -5.28 -13.88 42.96
C ARG A 15 -5.30 -13.62 44.47
N THR A 16 -5.68 -14.61 45.27
CA THR A 16 -5.72 -14.47 46.74
C THR A 16 -4.34 -14.59 47.39
N THR A 17 -3.38 -15.26 46.73
CA THR A 17 -2.02 -15.44 47.23
C THR A 17 -1.03 -14.40 46.72
N ALA A 18 -1.27 -13.82 45.54
CA ALA A 18 -0.44 -12.78 44.96
C ALA A 18 -0.78 -11.40 45.57
N TRP A 19 -0.01 -11.03 46.59
CA TRP A 19 0.20 -9.65 47.06
C TRP A 19 -0.96 -9.01 47.85
N SER A 20 -0.80 -8.84 49.17
CA SER A 20 -1.72 -8.02 49.98
C SER A 20 -1.53 -6.53 49.66
N THR A 21 -2.63 -5.77 49.70
CA THR A 21 -2.69 -4.30 49.56
C THR A 21 -1.82 -3.54 50.57
N GLU A 22 -1.26 -4.22 51.56
CA GLU A 22 -0.43 -3.66 52.63
C GLU A 22 1.01 -3.37 52.14
N ASN A 23 1.56 -4.17 51.24
CA ASN A 23 2.91 -4.03 50.69
C ASN A 23 3.04 -2.87 49.68
N GLU A 24 1.94 -2.44 49.05
CA GLU A 24 1.91 -1.38 48.04
C GLU A 24 2.14 0.02 48.66
N ARG A 25 1.68 0.20 49.91
CA ARG A 25 1.96 1.41 50.70
C ARG A 25 3.41 1.50 51.18
N GLU A 26 4.15 0.39 51.22
CA GLU A 26 5.52 0.34 51.72
C GLU A 26 6.60 0.60 50.66
N ILE A 27 6.31 0.42 49.36
CA ILE A 27 7.35 0.41 48.32
C ILE A 27 7.69 1.81 47.82
N SER A 28 6.73 2.67 47.46
CA SER A 28 7.05 3.91 46.73
C SER A 28 7.35 5.15 47.60
N ILE A 29 6.68 5.30 48.75
CA ILE A 29 6.73 6.52 49.57
C ILE A 29 7.78 6.46 50.71
N PRO A 30 7.98 5.34 51.43
CA PRO A 30 8.92 5.28 52.55
C PRO A 30 10.38 5.16 52.14
N MET A 31 10.68 4.49 51.01
CA MET A 31 12.06 4.23 50.58
C MET A 31 12.77 5.54 50.25
N LYS A 32 12.27 6.31 49.27
CA LYS A 32 12.83 7.63 48.90
C LYS A 32 12.97 8.55 50.11
N ALA A 33 11.93 8.65 50.96
CA ALA A 33 11.98 9.46 52.17
C ALA A 33 12.95 8.93 53.26
N ARG A 34 13.31 7.64 53.25
CA ARG A 34 14.37 7.05 54.09
C ARG A 34 15.74 7.28 53.47
N LEU A 35 15.92 7.07 52.17
CA LEU A 35 17.17 7.33 51.44
C LEU A 35 17.54 8.82 51.57
N ASP A 36 16.58 9.72 51.35
CA ASP A 36 16.75 11.18 51.48
C ASP A 36 17.10 11.59 52.92
N ARG A 37 16.49 10.95 53.93
CA ARG A 37 16.75 11.27 55.35
C ARG A 37 18.10 10.76 55.85
N VAL A 38 18.53 9.58 55.43
CA VAL A 38 19.78 8.97 55.90
C VAL A 38 20.98 9.56 55.15
N TRP A 39 20.83 9.98 53.89
CA TRP A 39 21.98 10.24 53.01
C TRP A 39 22.17 11.67 52.51
N SER A 40 21.19 12.57 52.67
CA SER A 40 21.36 14.02 52.37
C SER A 40 22.44 14.72 53.21
N ARG A 41 23.02 14.04 54.22
CA ARG A 41 24.03 14.60 55.12
C ARG A 41 25.45 14.05 54.95
N LYS A 42 25.72 13.09 54.05
CA LYS A 42 26.99 12.32 54.05
C LYS A 42 27.66 12.00 52.69
N LEU A 43 27.08 12.35 51.54
CA LEU A 43 27.62 11.98 50.21
C LEU A 43 28.14 13.19 49.42
N ASP A 44 29.20 13.00 48.64
CA ASP A 44 29.72 14.00 47.68
C ASP A 44 28.87 14.07 46.39
N SER A 45 29.16 15.04 45.51
CA SER A 45 28.35 15.33 44.31
C SER A 45 28.26 14.16 43.34
N ASP A 46 29.38 13.46 43.12
CA ASP A 46 29.47 12.39 42.12
C ASP A 46 28.72 11.15 42.62
N GLN A 47 28.73 10.93 43.94
CA GLN A 47 27.95 9.88 44.61
C GLN A 47 26.45 10.19 44.60
N GLN A 48 26.06 11.46 44.76
CA GLN A 48 24.66 11.87 44.64
C GLN A 48 24.13 11.63 43.23
N GLU A 49 24.95 11.83 42.19
CA GLU A 49 24.56 11.58 40.81
C GLU A 49 24.42 10.09 40.49
N SER A 50 25.40 9.26 40.89
CA SER A 50 25.33 7.80 40.73
C SER A 50 24.15 7.18 41.49
N LEU A 51 23.83 7.69 42.68
CA LEU A 51 22.67 7.27 43.45
C LEU A 51 21.35 7.73 42.79
N ALA A 52 21.33 8.94 42.23
CA ALA A 52 20.16 9.44 41.50
C ALA A 52 19.85 8.57 40.28
N ASP A 53 20.87 8.05 39.57
CA ASP A 53 20.68 7.08 38.49
C ASP A 53 20.07 5.77 38.98
N VAL A 54 20.59 5.23 40.08
CA VAL A 54 20.07 3.98 40.67
C VAL A 54 18.64 4.15 41.17
N VAL A 55 18.30 5.29 41.80
CA VAL A 55 16.93 5.61 42.22
C VAL A 55 16.00 5.80 41.02
N ARG A 56 16.47 6.42 39.92
CA ARG A 56 15.72 6.54 38.67
C ARG A 56 15.39 5.17 38.06
N GLU A 57 16.37 4.28 37.98
CA GLU A 57 16.16 2.93 37.43
C GLU A 57 15.25 2.08 38.33
N TRP A 58 15.40 2.19 39.66
CA TRP A 58 14.46 1.54 40.58
C TRP A 58 13.04 2.08 40.44
N GLN A 59 12.87 3.39 40.30
CA GLN A 59 11.56 4.00 40.14
C GLN A 59 10.90 3.58 38.83
N ARG A 60 11.66 3.49 37.73
CA ARG A 60 11.17 2.91 36.46
C ARG A 60 10.76 1.46 36.60
N ALA A 61 11.55 0.65 37.31
CA ALA A 61 11.23 -0.76 37.54
C ALA A 61 9.96 -0.91 38.41
N ALA A 62 9.81 -0.10 39.45
CA ALA A 62 8.62 -0.08 40.30
C ALA A 62 7.37 0.38 39.54
N GLU A 63 7.48 1.43 38.72
CA GLU A 63 6.42 1.90 37.84
C GLU A 63 6.02 0.83 36.81
N ALA A 64 6.97 0.09 36.23
CA ALA A 64 6.68 -1.01 35.32
C ALA A 64 5.92 -2.16 35.99
N VAL A 65 6.26 -2.50 37.24
CA VAL A 65 5.53 -3.52 38.04
C VAL A 65 4.12 -3.05 38.36
N VAL A 66 3.97 -1.79 38.79
CA VAL A 66 2.64 -1.20 39.08
C VAL A 66 1.79 -1.15 37.82
N SER A 67 2.32 -0.67 36.69
CA SER A 67 1.59 -0.65 35.42
C SER A 67 1.24 -2.05 34.92
N ALA A 68 2.12 -3.04 35.08
CA ALA A 68 1.80 -4.43 34.73
C ALA A 68 0.67 -4.97 35.62
N ARG A 69 0.68 -4.66 36.92
CA ARG A 69 -0.40 -5.01 37.86
C ARG A 69 -1.70 -4.30 37.53
N GLU A 70 -1.68 -3.00 37.27
CA GLU A 70 -2.88 -2.23 36.88
C GLU A 70 -3.49 -2.79 35.59
N LEU A 71 -2.67 -3.21 34.62
CA LEU A 71 -3.13 -3.95 33.45
C LEU A 71 -3.80 -5.28 33.82
N VAL A 72 -3.25 -6.01 34.79
CA VAL A 72 -3.85 -7.24 35.35
C VAL A 72 -5.13 -6.94 36.14
N ASP A 73 -5.25 -5.81 36.82
CA ASP A 73 -6.47 -5.50 37.58
C ASP A 73 -7.56 -4.91 36.65
N GLU A 74 -7.20 -4.08 35.67
CA GLU A 74 -8.10 -3.44 34.70
C GLU A 74 -8.69 -4.45 33.70
N HIS A 75 -7.88 -5.34 33.12
CA HIS A 75 -8.41 -6.39 32.22
C HIS A 75 -9.38 -7.35 32.94
N PHE A 76 -9.32 -7.42 34.26
CA PHE A 76 -10.06 -8.41 35.05
C PHE A 76 -11.22 -7.80 35.85
N ALA A 77 -11.31 -6.48 35.94
CA ALA A 77 -12.48 -5.78 36.46
C ALA A 77 -13.67 -5.79 35.48
N VAL A 78 -13.43 -6.07 34.19
CA VAL A 78 -14.42 -5.79 33.12
C VAL A 78 -15.42 -6.94 32.85
N ASP A 79 -15.17 -8.21 33.18
CA ASP A 79 -16.25 -9.22 33.15
C ASP A 79 -15.90 -10.50 33.91
N VAL A 80 -16.51 -10.70 35.07
CA VAL A 80 -16.31 -11.88 35.95
C VAL A 80 -16.96 -13.14 35.35
N ASN A 81 -17.84 -13.00 34.35
CA ASN A 81 -18.63 -14.11 33.84
C ASN A 81 -18.07 -14.80 32.60
N THR A 82 -17.04 -14.24 31.94
CA THR A 82 -16.30 -14.93 30.85
C THR A 82 -14.96 -14.23 30.57
N PRO A 83 -13.94 -14.37 31.42
CA PRO A 83 -12.60 -13.94 31.03
C PRO A 83 -12.10 -14.89 29.93
N ASN A 84 -11.77 -14.31 28.77
CA ASN A 84 -11.16 -15.03 27.67
C ASN A 84 -9.80 -15.58 28.16
N LEU A 85 -9.64 -16.91 28.18
CA LEU A 85 -8.39 -17.59 28.57
C LEU A 85 -7.15 -17.05 27.82
N GLU A 86 -7.34 -16.51 26.63
CA GLU A 86 -6.26 -15.88 25.84
C GLU A 86 -5.73 -14.60 26.51
N ASP A 87 -6.62 -13.74 26.99
CA ASP A 87 -6.24 -12.47 27.62
C ASP A 87 -5.58 -12.75 28.99
N GLN A 88 -6.00 -13.81 29.68
CA GLN A 88 -5.37 -14.25 30.93
C GLN A 88 -3.94 -14.74 30.73
N HIS A 89 -3.68 -15.54 29.68
CA HIS A 89 -2.35 -16.04 29.39
C HIS A 89 -1.40 -14.93 28.91
N GLU A 90 -1.87 -14.02 28.06
CA GLU A 90 -1.05 -12.88 27.60
C GLU A 90 -0.70 -11.92 28.74
N VAL A 91 -1.66 -11.66 29.63
CA VAL A 91 -1.41 -10.85 30.83
C VAL A 91 -0.43 -11.53 31.78
N LEU A 92 -0.56 -12.85 32.02
CA LEU A 92 0.39 -13.62 32.84
C LEU A 92 1.80 -13.65 32.23
N GLN A 93 1.93 -13.75 30.90
CA GLN A 93 3.22 -13.70 30.21
C GLN A 93 3.85 -12.30 30.29
N ALA A 94 3.06 -11.24 30.08
CA ALA A 94 3.52 -9.86 30.22
C ALA A 94 4.00 -9.59 31.66
N TRP A 95 3.28 -10.11 32.65
CA TRP A 95 3.68 -10.00 34.04
C TRP A 95 4.92 -10.82 34.38
N GLN A 96 5.03 -12.06 33.87
CA GLN A 96 6.25 -12.86 34.01
C GLN A 96 7.47 -12.08 33.51
N GLN A 97 7.39 -11.51 32.30
CA GLN A 97 8.48 -10.74 31.70
C GLN A 97 8.81 -9.50 32.55
N ALA A 98 7.80 -8.77 33.02
CA ALA A 98 8.02 -7.60 33.88
C ALA A 98 8.76 -7.96 35.18
N VAL A 99 8.42 -9.08 35.83
CA VAL A 99 9.13 -9.53 37.05
C VAL A 99 10.56 -9.99 36.72
N GLU A 100 10.76 -10.70 35.60
CA GLU A 100 12.08 -11.13 35.15
C GLU A 100 13.01 -9.94 34.83
N ASP A 101 12.48 -8.82 34.33
CA ASP A 101 13.24 -7.60 34.04
C ASP A 101 13.60 -6.81 35.31
N VAL A 102 12.80 -6.91 36.39
CA VAL A 102 12.99 -6.18 37.65
C VAL A 102 14.04 -6.82 38.55
N LEU A 103 14.13 -8.16 38.55
CA LEU A 103 15.05 -8.90 39.43
C LEU A 103 16.54 -8.51 39.24
N PRO A 104 17.08 -8.38 38.01
CA PRO A 104 18.45 -7.90 37.80
C PRO A 104 18.67 -6.50 38.37
N THR A 105 17.68 -5.61 38.24
CA THR A 105 17.74 -4.23 38.75
C THR A 105 17.80 -4.20 40.29
N LEU A 106 17.02 -5.04 40.97
CA LEU A 106 17.08 -5.18 42.42
C LEU A 106 18.43 -5.74 42.91
N GLN A 107 19.04 -6.66 42.15
CA GLN A 107 20.36 -7.19 42.46
C GLN A 107 21.45 -6.11 42.33
N ILE A 108 21.41 -5.31 41.26
CA ILE A 108 22.33 -4.16 41.08
C ILE A 108 22.18 -3.17 42.23
N LEU A 109 20.95 -2.86 42.63
CA LEU A 109 20.67 -1.99 43.78
C LEU A 109 21.27 -2.56 45.08
N LYS A 110 21.08 -3.86 45.35
CA LYS A 110 21.65 -4.55 46.51
C LYS A 110 23.18 -4.48 46.55
N ASP A 111 23.83 -4.69 45.41
CA ASP A 111 25.28 -4.66 45.29
C ASP A 111 25.83 -3.26 45.57
N HIS A 112 25.19 -2.23 45.03
CA HIS A 112 25.53 -0.84 45.33
C HIS A 112 25.32 -0.50 46.81
N MET A 113 24.19 -0.91 47.39
CA MET A 113 23.89 -0.69 48.80
C MET A 113 24.91 -1.37 49.72
N SER A 114 25.29 -2.60 49.40
CA SER A 114 26.33 -3.33 50.13
C SER A 114 27.71 -2.68 50.01
N ALA A 115 28.05 -2.12 48.85
CA ALA A 115 29.29 -1.38 48.66
C ALA A 115 29.33 -0.08 49.47
N LEU A 116 28.19 0.61 49.59
CA LEU A 116 28.05 1.82 50.41
C LEU A 116 28.13 1.52 51.91
N ASP A 117 27.42 0.50 52.40
CA ASP A 117 27.48 0.08 53.81
C ASP A 117 28.92 -0.26 54.24
N LYS A 118 29.68 -0.94 53.36
CA LYS A 118 31.10 -1.26 53.58
C LYS A 118 32.01 -0.02 53.62
N ARG A 119 31.78 0.97 52.76
CA ARG A 119 32.63 2.16 52.68
C ARG A 119 32.44 3.11 53.86
N HIS A 120 31.24 3.15 54.44
CA HIS A 120 30.89 4.14 55.46
C HIS A 120 30.70 3.57 56.88
N ASP A 121 31.01 2.29 57.08
CA ASP A 121 30.82 1.55 58.35
C ASP A 121 29.42 1.78 58.94
N ILE A 122 28.41 1.88 58.06
CA ILE A 122 27.02 2.03 58.46
C ILE A 122 26.52 0.65 58.83
N ARG A 123 26.81 0.24 60.06
CA ARG A 123 26.21 -0.98 60.63
C ARG A 123 24.70 -0.77 60.72
N ASN A 124 23.94 -1.59 59.97
CA ASN A 124 22.48 -1.67 59.97
C ASN A 124 21.72 -0.50 59.34
N SER A 125 21.97 -0.20 58.07
CA SER A 125 21.04 0.66 57.30
C SER A 125 19.64 0.04 57.15
N GLY A 126 19.49 -1.28 57.36
CA GLY A 126 18.22 -2.02 57.20
C GLY A 126 17.77 -2.17 55.75
N CYS A 127 18.34 -1.40 54.81
CA CYS A 127 18.00 -1.39 53.40
C CYS A 127 18.27 -2.72 52.70
N ASN A 128 19.42 -3.36 52.97
CA ASN A 128 19.74 -4.66 52.38
C ASN A 128 18.72 -5.75 52.79
N GLY A 129 18.23 -5.72 54.04
CA GLY A 129 17.19 -6.64 54.50
C GLY A 129 15.85 -6.45 53.78
N HIS A 130 15.48 -5.20 53.49
CA HIS A 130 14.27 -4.90 52.71
C HIS A 130 14.41 -5.31 51.23
N ILE A 131 15.57 -5.09 50.61
CA ILE A 131 15.82 -5.53 49.22
C ILE A 131 15.80 -7.06 49.14
N ASP A 132 16.38 -7.76 50.11
CA ASP A 132 16.35 -9.22 50.18
C ASP A 132 14.93 -9.78 50.33
N MET A 133 14.11 -9.11 51.16
CA MET A 133 12.69 -9.45 51.30
C MET A 133 11.95 -9.29 49.98
N TRP A 134 12.12 -8.15 49.28
CA TRP A 134 11.47 -7.94 47.98
C TRP A 134 11.93 -8.91 46.90
N MET A 135 13.24 -9.16 46.81
CA MET A 135 13.76 -10.16 45.87
C MET A 135 13.19 -11.54 46.15
N LYS A 136 13.04 -11.92 47.42
CA LYS A 136 12.42 -13.19 47.81
C LYS A 136 10.94 -13.23 47.39
N ASP A 137 10.20 -12.15 47.61
CA ASP A 137 8.79 -12.05 47.23
C ASP A 137 8.59 -12.09 45.71
N PHE A 138 9.40 -11.35 44.94
CA PHE A 138 9.36 -11.38 43.47
C PHE A 138 9.75 -12.74 42.90
N ASN A 139 10.76 -13.41 43.48
CA ASN A 139 11.11 -14.77 43.06
C ASN A 139 9.99 -15.76 43.38
N ALA A 140 9.33 -15.66 44.54
CA ALA A 140 8.19 -16.50 44.88
C ALA A 140 7.01 -16.26 43.93
N GLN A 141 6.73 -15.01 43.56
CA GLN A 141 5.73 -14.66 42.56
C GLN A 141 6.09 -15.23 41.19
N LEU A 142 7.35 -15.09 40.76
CA LEU A 142 7.82 -15.61 39.48
C LEU A 142 7.64 -17.13 39.40
N GLU A 143 7.98 -17.86 40.46
CA GLU A 143 7.77 -19.30 40.52
C GLU A 143 6.29 -19.68 40.54
N ASN A 144 5.44 -18.90 41.22
CA ASN A 144 3.99 -19.09 41.18
C ASN A 144 3.42 -18.84 39.77
N ILE A 145 3.77 -17.72 39.13
CA ILE A 145 3.37 -17.39 37.75
C ILE A 145 3.83 -18.49 36.78
N LYS A 146 5.07 -18.95 36.89
CA LYS A 146 5.60 -20.06 36.08
C LYS A 146 4.82 -21.35 36.33
N ALA A 147 4.49 -21.66 37.58
CA ALA A 147 3.69 -22.82 37.93
C ALA A 147 2.26 -22.72 37.39
N THR A 148 1.61 -21.55 37.47
CA THR A 148 0.29 -21.28 36.88
C THR A 148 0.32 -21.38 35.37
N ILE A 149 1.29 -20.76 34.69
CA ILE A 149 1.49 -20.86 33.23
C ILE A 149 1.70 -22.32 32.83
N LYS A 150 2.50 -23.08 33.60
CA LYS A 150 2.76 -24.50 33.37
C LYS A 150 1.53 -25.38 33.61
N ALA A 151 0.72 -25.08 34.64
CA ALA A 151 -0.54 -25.77 34.91
C ALA A 151 -1.57 -25.49 33.79
N MET A 152 -1.54 -24.29 33.21
CA MET A 152 -2.29 -23.93 32.00
C MET A 152 -1.67 -24.48 30.70
N ALA A 153 -0.58 -25.28 30.73
CA ALA A 153 0.21 -25.57 29.51
C ALA A 153 -0.12 -26.89 28.79
N GLU A 154 -0.58 -27.96 29.46
CA GLU A 154 -0.44 -29.32 28.89
C GLU A 154 -1.49 -29.72 27.82
N PRO A 155 -2.75 -29.24 27.84
CA PRO A 155 -3.66 -29.33 26.68
C PRO A 155 -3.88 -27.99 25.94
N ASP A 156 -3.55 -26.87 26.59
CA ASP A 156 -4.06 -25.54 26.22
C ASP A 156 -3.13 -24.76 25.26
N HIS A 157 -1.82 -25.02 25.21
CA HIS A 157 -0.94 -24.35 24.24
C HIS A 157 -1.26 -24.70 22.78
N ALA A 158 -1.60 -25.95 22.50
CA ALA A 158 -2.00 -26.37 21.16
C ALA A 158 -3.34 -25.74 20.76
N VAL A 159 -4.28 -25.64 21.71
CA VAL A 159 -5.58 -24.98 21.52
C VAL A 159 -5.41 -23.48 21.32
N LEU A 160 -4.61 -22.82 22.16
CA LEU A 160 -4.29 -21.40 22.05
C LEU A 160 -3.57 -21.09 20.75
N ALA A 161 -2.57 -21.88 20.36
CA ALA A 161 -1.88 -21.73 19.08
C ALA A 161 -2.86 -21.89 17.91
N LYS A 162 -3.78 -22.86 17.99
CA LYS A 162 -4.83 -23.06 16.98
C LYS A 162 -5.80 -21.89 16.93
N ARG A 163 -6.17 -21.29 18.07
CA ARG A 163 -7.04 -20.10 18.12
C ARG A 163 -6.33 -18.85 17.61
N LYS A 164 -5.08 -18.61 18.00
CA LYS A 164 -4.23 -17.53 17.46
C LYS A 164 -4.09 -17.63 15.95
N GLU A 165 -3.88 -18.85 15.45
CA GLU A 165 -3.83 -19.12 14.02
C GLU A 165 -5.18 -18.88 13.33
N ALA A 166 -6.28 -19.34 13.92
CA ALA A 166 -7.62 -19.08 13.39
C ALA A 166 -7.95 -17.57 13.37
N LYS A 167 -7.56 -16.82 14.40
CA LYS A 167 -7.70 -15.36 14.48
C LYS A 167 -6.84 -14.66 13.41
N ARG A 168 -5.59 -15.09 13.22
CA ARG A 168 -4.70 -14.60 12.15
C ARG A 168 -5.33 -14.80 10.77
N ILE A 169 -5.83 -16.01 10.49
CA ILE A 169 -6.51 -16.35 9.25
C ILE A 169 -7.78 -15.51 9.06
N ALA A 170 -8.62 -15.41 10.11
CA ALA A 170 -9.84 -14.62 10.09
C ALA A 170 -9.58 -13.13 9.87
N GLN A 171 -8.41 -12.62 10.26
CA GLN A 171 -8.00 -11.23 10.01
C GLN A 171 -7.32 -11.03 8.65
N GLY A 172 -7.03 -12.10 7.90
CA GLY A 172 -6.23 -12.02 6.68
C GLY A 172 -4.83 -11.47 6.98
N ASN A 173 -4.22 -11.91 8.08
CA ASN A 173 -2.85 -11.55 8.43
C ASN A 173 -1.88 -12.59 7.86
N LEU A 174 -0.67 -12.17 7.50
CA LEU A 174 0.36 -13.06 6.95
C LEU A 174 0.89 -14.04 8.01
N GLY A 175 1.41 -15.17 7.55
CA GLY A 175 2.00 -16.20 8.41
C GLY A 175 3.26 -15.76 9.14
N LEU A 176 3.84 -16.67 9.92
CA LEU A 176 5.09 -16.41 10.63
C LEU A 176 6.27 -16.16 9.69
N GLY A 177 7.14 -15.22 10.06
CA GLY A 177 8.34 -14.86 9.32
C GLY A 177 8.14 -13.71 8.32
N TRP A 178 6.89 -13.28 8.09
CA TRP A 178 6.60 -12.03 7.41
C TRP A 178 6.86 -10.85 8.35
N VAL A 179 7.58 -9.85 7.85
CA VAL A 179 7.88 -8.60 8.53
C VAL A 179 7.40 -7.43 7.69
N GLY A 180 7.03 -6.35 8.36
CA GLY A 180 6.30 -5.20 7.82
C GLY A 180 5.28 -4.70 8.85
N PRO A 181 4.22 -3.99 8.43
CA PRO A 181 4.01 -3.40 7.11
C PRO A 181 4.91 -2.17 6.89
N TRP A 182 5.35 -1.94 5.65
CA TRP A 182 5.97 -0.66 5.24
C TRP A 182 5.16 -0.01 4.13
N ALA A 183 4.79 1.26 4.30
CA ALA A 183 4.03 1.98 3.28
C ALA A 183 4.85 2.12 2.00
N VAL A 184 4.30 1.65 0.88
CA VAL A 184 4.90 1.77 -0.46
C VAL A 184 4.03 2.54 -1.44
N GLY A 185 2.76 2.79 -1.09
CA GLY A 185 1.89 3.66 -1.87
C GLY A 185 0.61 3.98 -1.11
N LYS A 186 0.06 5.18 -1.34
CA LYS A 186 -1.24 5.60 -0.82
C LYS A 186 -2.07 6.15 -1.96
N GLY A 187 -3.24 5.56 -2.17
CA GLY A 187 -4.23 6.02 -3.14
C GLY A 187 -5.42 6.68 -2.47
N SER A 188 -6.37 7.13 -3.29
CA SER A 188 -7.64 7.72 -2.84
C SER A 188 -8.54 6.73 -2.08
N PHE A 189 -8.41 5.42 -2.36
CA PHE A 189 -9.28 4.37 -1.82
C PHE A 189 -8.59 3.44 -0.81
N GLY A 190 -7.30 3.65 -0.52
CA GLY A 190 -6.54 2.66 0.22
C GLY A 190 -5.05 2.91 0.36
N ALA A 191 -4.38 1.96 1.01
CA ALA A 191 -2.94 1.94 1.19
C ALA A 191 -2.36 0.62 0.69
N ALA A 192 -1.17 0.70 0.10
CA ALA A 192 -0.34 -0.43 -0.27
C ALA A 192 0.82 -0.54 0.72
N THR A 193 0.98 -1.73 1.29
CA THR A 193 2.05 -2.02 2.25
C THR A 193 2.89 -3.19 1.77
N LEU A 194 4.21 -3.02 1.80
CA LEU A 194 5.17 -4.07 1.55
C LEU A 194 5.32 -4.95 2.78
N HIS A 195 5.32 -6.25 2.54
CA HIS A 195 5.69 -7.28 3.50
C HIS A 195 6.78 -8.16 2.90
N VAL A 196 7.74 -8.52 3.74
CA VAL A 196 8.90 -9.32 3.33
C VAL A 196 9.00 -10.52 4.25
N LYS A 197 9.16 -11.72 3.69
CA LYS A 197 9.37 -12.93 4.46
C LYS A 197 10.86 -13.19 4.62
N GLN A 198 11.30 -13.45 5.84
CA GLN A 198 12.68 -13.82 6.14
C GLN A 198 12.78 -15.28 6.59
N ASN A 199 13.88 -15.94 6.22
CA ASN A 199 14.26 -17.20 6.85
C ASN A 199 14.99 -16.98 8.17
N ALA A 200 15.34 -18.07 8.86
CA ALA A 200 16.04 -18.01 10.15
C ALA A 200 17.47 -17.41 10.09
N TYR A 201 18.00 -17.15 8.90
CA TYR A 201 19.27 -16.44 8.68
C TYR A 201 19.07 -14.96 8.36
N GLY A 202 17.83 -14.45 8.44
CA GLY A 202 17.50 -13.07 8.10
C GLY A 202 17.48 -12.76 6.61
N ARG A 203 17.64 -13.78 5.75
CA ARG A 203 17.60 -13.62 4.29
C ARG A 203 16.17 -13.56 3.79
N ILE A 204 15.95 -12.67 2.82
CA ILE A 204 14.66 -12.50 2.16
C ILE A 204 14.34 -13.75 1.34
N ILE A 205 13.22 -14.40 1.63
CA ILE A 205 12.74 -15.60 0.92
C ILE A 205 11.39 -15.41 0.24
N ASP A 206 10.68 -14.31 0.53
CA ASP A 206 9.46 -13.94 -0.18
C ASP A 206 9.15 -12.45 0.01
N ARG A 207 8.34 -11.87 -0.88
CA ARG A 207 7.93 -10.46 -0.89
C ARG A 207 6.52 -10.34 -1.47
N LEU A 208 5.71 -9.50 -0.87
CA LEU A 208 4.40 -9.17 -1.42
C LEU A 208 3.94 -7.77 -1.03
N VAL A 209 2.96 -7.26 -1.75
CA VAL A 209 2.26 -6.02 -1.42
C VAL A 209 0.84 -6.36 -1.00
N MET A 210 0.46 -5.95 0.21
CA MET A 210 -0.93 -5.95 0.65
C MET A 210 -1.57 -4.62 0.29
N LYS A 211 -2.57 -4.63 -0.58
CA LYS A 211 -3.41 -3.48 -0.89
C LYS A 211 -4.75 -3.64 -0.20
N ASP A 212 -5.06 -2.74 0.70
CA ASP A 212 -6.40 -2.66 1.29
C ASP A 212 -7.18 -1.53 0.64
N THR A 213 -8.40 -1.84 0.22
CA THR A 213 -9.38 -0.87 -0.25
C THR A 213 -10.53 -0.84 0.75
N ILE A 214 -10.78 0.32 1.36
CA ILE A 214 -11.81 0.50 2.38
C ILE A 214 -12.76 1.62 1.95
N PHE A 215 -14.04 1.28 1.80
CA PHE A 215 -15.07 2.22 1.35
C PHE A 215 -15.79 2.82 2.56
N GLN A 216 -15.17 3.85 3.14
CA GLN A 216 -15.68 4.58 4.31
C GLN A 216 -15.73 6.10 4.05
N GLY A 217 -16.48 6.83 4.89
CA GLY A 217 -16.66 8.27 4.76
C GLY A 217 -17.19 8.65 3.38
N ARG A 218 -16.51 9.59 2.70
CA ARG A 218 -16.90 10.08 1.36
C ARG A 218 -16.90 9.01 0.25
N THR A 219 -16.29 7.85 0.49
CA THR A 219 -16.25 6.74 -0.47
C THR A 219 -17.24 5.63 -0.16
N ALA A 220 -18.02 5.75 0.92
CA ALA A 220 -18.99 4.73 1.34
C ALA A 220 -20.03 4.43 0.24
N ASP A 221 -20.49 5.47 -0.47
CA ASP A 221 -21.47 5.31 -1.56
C ASP A 221 -20.92 4.54 -2.75
N HIS A 222 -19.59 4.49 -2.94
CA HIS A 222 -18.98 3.72 -4.02
C HIS A 222 -19.16 2.21 -3.81
N TRP A 223 -19.28 1.75 -2.56
CA TRP A 223 -19.51 0.34 -2.25
C TRP A 223 -20.84 -0.18 -2.81
N ASN A 224 -21.88 0.67 -2.83
CA ASN A 224 -23.22 0.28 -3.27
C ASN A 224 -23.42 0.42 -4.78
N ARG A 225 -22.40 0.88 -5.52
CA ARG A 225 -22.48 1.09 -6.97
C ARG A 225 -22.35 -0.24 -7.70
N LYS A 226 -23.35 -0.60 -8.50
CA LYS A 226 -23.35 -1.85 -9.28
C LYS A 226 -22.11 -2.00 -10.18
N GLU A 227 -21.55 -0.90 -10.68
CA GLU A 227 -20.37 -0.92 -11.56
C GLU A 227 -19.08 -1.38 -10.87
N LEU A 228 -19.05 -1.41 -9.53
CA LEU A 228 -17.93 -1.96 -8.76
C LEU A 228 -17.96 -3.49 -8.71
N TRP A 229 -19.12 -4.11 -8.97
CA TRP A 229 -19.41 -5.51 -8.69
C TRP A 229 -19.57 -6.32 -9.98
N THR A 230 -19.24 -7.60 -9.93
CA THR A 230 -19.47 -8.53 -11.05
C THR A 230 -20.95 -8.86 -11.20
N GLY A 231 -21.37 -9.13 -12.44
CA GLY A 231 -22.77 -9.37 -12.80
C GLY A 231 -23.51 -8.04 -12.99
N ASN A 232 -24.18 -7.87 -14.13
CA ASN A 232 -24.82 -6.59 -14.49
C ASN A 232 -25.88 -6.11 -13.47
N ASP A 233 -26.46 -7.04 -12.70
CA ASP A 233 -27.40 -6.76 -11.62
C ASP A 233 -26.83 -7.05 -10.22
N GLY A 234 -25.59 -7.51 -10.16
CA GLY A 234 -24.89 -7.82 -8.92
C GLY A 234 -24.63 -6.57 -8.08
N GLY A 235 -24.55 -6.77 -6.78
CA GLY A 235 -24.24 -5.73 -5.81
C GLY A 235 -23.56 -6.34 -4.59
N PRO A 236 -23.24 -5.52 -3.58
CA PRO A 236 -22.56 -6.01 -2.38
C PRO A 236 -23.32 -7.11 -1.63
N GLU A 237 -24.65 -7.16 -1.79
CA GLU A 237 -25.53 -8.16 -1.18
C GLU A 237 -25.53 -9.51 -1.92
N ASP A 238 -25.09 -9.55 -3.18
CA ASP A 238 -24.93 -10.80 -3.91
C ASP A 238 -23.65 -11.50 -3.46
N LEU A 239 -23.81 -12.69 -2.85
CA LEU A 239 -22.70 -13.50 -2.35
C LEU A 239 -21.82 -14.05 -3.47
N ASN A 240 -22.38 -14.19 -4.69
CA ASN A 240 -21.64 -14.63 -5.86
C ASN A 240 -20.93 -13.47 -6.57
N SER A 241 -21.27 -12.23 -6.22
CA SER A 241 -20.64 -11.05 -6.78
C SER A 241 -19.37 -10.67 -6.02
N ILE A 242 -18.34 -10.25 -6.74
CA ILE A 242 -17.10 -9.72 -6.17
C ILE A 242 -16.72 -8.41 -6.85
N PRO A 243 -15.84 -7.60 -6.24
CA PRO A 243 -15.35 -6.40 -6.89
C PRO A 243 -14.67 -6.71 -8.24
N ILE A 244 -14.94 -5.90 -9.27
CA ILE A 244 -14.41 -6.14 -10.62
C ILE A 244 -12.89 -6.06 -10.71
N GLU A 245 -12.22 -5.34 -9.79
CA GLU A 245 -10.75 -5.37 -9.67
C GLU A 245 -10.27 -6.77 -9.28
N ILE A 246 -10.92 -7.42 -8.31
CA ILE A 246 -10.60 -8.80 -7.90
C ILE A 246 -10.85 -9.76 -9.07
N GLN A 247 -12.02 -9.66 -9.70
CA GLN A 247 -12.40 -10.53 -10.81
C GLN A 247 -11.39 -10.43 -11.96
N ALA A 248 -11.07 -9.21 -12.41
CA ALA A 248 -10.11 -9.00 -13.50
C ALA A 248 -8.74 -9.59 -13.19
N MET A 249 -8.22 -9.41 -11.97
CA MET A 249 -6.93 -9.97 -11.58
C MET A 249 -6.96 -11.50 -11.46
N ARG A 250 -8.06 -12.07 -10.93
CA ARG A 250 -8.28 -13.51 -10.83
C ARG A 250 -8.35 -14.15 -12.22
N ASP A 251 -9.06 -13.51 -13.15
CA ASP A 251 -9.24 -14.02 -14.50
C ASP A 251 -7.94 -13.99 -15.29
N LEU A 252 -7.11 -12.95 -15.11
CA LEU A 252 -5.83 -12.80 -15.80
C LEU A 252 -4.69 -13.62 -15.20
N ARG A 253 -4.88 -14.26 -14.04
CA ARG A 253 -3.85 -15.05 -13.35
C ARG A 253 -3.59 -16.38 -14.07
N ASN A 254 -2.35 -16.88 -13.95
CA ASN A 254 -1.91 -18.22 -14.38
C ASN A 254 -2.14 -18.53 -15.87
N LYS A 255 -2.08 -17.53 -16.74
CA LYS A 255 -2.20 -17.66 -18.19
C LYS A 255 -0.86 -17.39 -18.87
N THR A 256 -0.71 -17.90 -20.08
CA THR A 256 0.42 -17.54 -20.94
C THR A 256 0.39 -16.04 -21.18
N GLY A 257 1.47 -15.34 -20.83
CA GLY A 257 1.55 -13.88 -20.90
C GLY A 257 1.13 -13.14 -19.63
N SER A 258 0.65 -13.81 -18.59
CA SER A 258 0.32 -13.16 -17.29
C SER A 258 1.51 -12.46 -16.64
N GLY A 259 2.74 -12.75 -17.07
CA GLY A 259 3.93 -11.98 -16.67
C GLY A 259 3.78 -10.47 -16.92
N SER A 260 3.00 -10.06 -17.94
CA SER A 260 2.70 -8.66 -18.24
C SER A 260 1.71 -7.97 -17.29
N VAL A 261 1.16 -8.69 -16.30
CA VAL A 261 0.18 -8.19 -15.34
C VAL A 261 0.67 -8.47 -13.92
N VAL A 262 0.44 -7.54 -13.00
CA VAL A 262 0.78 -7.75 -11.58
C VAL A 262 0.00 -8.96 -11.05
N ASN A 263 0.72 -9.97 -10.57
CA ASN A 263 0.14 -11.23 -10.12
C ASN A 263 -0.67 -11.08 -8.81
N LEU A 264 -1.89 -11.63 -8.81
CA LEU A 264 -2.72 -11.79 -7.63
C LEU A 264 -2.40 -13.11 -6.93
N ARG A 265 -1.84 -13.02 -5.73
CA ARG A 265 -1.43 -14.18 -4.91
C ARG A 265 -2.55 -14.69 -4.02
N ASN A 266 -3.38 -13.78 -3.50
CA ASN A 266 -4.55 -14.08 -2.67
C ASN A 266 -5.45 -12.83 -2.62
N TRP A 267 -6.69 -12.96 -2.12
CA TRP A 267 -7.60 -11.84 -1.87
C TRP A 267 -8.60 -12.17 -0.76
N LYS A 268 -9.10 -11.12 -0.09
CA LYS A 268 -10.16 -11.18 0.94
C LYS A 268 -11.21 -10.12 0.69
N LEU A 269 -12.44 -10.40 1.12
CA LEU A 269 -13.57 -9.51 0.93
C LEU A 269 -14.39 -9.43 2.20
N SER A 270 -14.48 -8.24 2.79
CA SER A 270 -15.30 -7.99 3.97
C SER A 270 -16.47 -7.11 3.61
N ARG A 271 -17.65 -7.72 3.47
CA ARG A 271 -18.89 -7.00 3.19
C ARG A 271 -19.32 -6.11 4.36
N LYS A 272 -19.22 -6.63 5.59
CA LYS A 272 -19.53 -5.90 6.82
C LYS A 272 -18.76 -4.59 6.93
N ASN A 273 -17.44 -4.64 6.68
CA ASN A 273 -16.58 -3.46 6.75
C ASN A 273 -16.44 -2.70 5.41
N ARG A 274 -17.19 -3.09 4.37
CA ARG A 274 -17.15 -2.51 3.02
C ARG A 274 -15.71 -2.38 2.50
N SER A 275 -15.01 -3.51 2.42
CA SER A 275 -13.59 -3.50 2.09
C SER A 275 -13.15 -4.78 1.40
N HIS A 276 -12.02 -4.70 0.72
CA HIS A 276 -11.30 -5.88 0.22
C HIS A 276 -9.79 -5.69 0.39
N ARG A 277 -9.09 -6.82 0.47
CA ARG A 277 -7.63 -6.90 0.58
C ARG A 277 -7.09 -7.74 -0.57
N LEU A 278 -6.09 -7.22 -1.27
CA LEU A 278 -5.37 -7.93 -2.33
C LEU A 278 -3.95 -8.22 -1.85
N TYR A 279 -3.48 -9.44 -2.09
CA TYR A 279 -2.09 -9.84 -1.89
C TYR A 279 -1.46 -9.94 -3.27
N LEU A 280 -0.59 -9.00 -3.57
CA LEU A 280 -0.01 -8.81 -4.89
C LEU A 280 1.46 -9.19 -4.86
N GLU A 281 2.00 -9.63 -5.98
CA GLU A 281 3.46 -9.69 -6.11
C GLU A 281 4.10 -8.33 -5.87
N TYR A 282 5.36 -8.34 -5.44
CA TYR A 282 6.15 -7.12 -5.26
C TYR A 282 6.98 -6.83 -6.50
N CYS A 283 6.82 -5.63 -7.05
CA CYS A 283 7.62 -5.10 -8.16
C CYS A 283 8.76 -4.24 -7.58
N PRO A 284 10.03 -4.70 -7.64
CA PRO A 284 11.12 -4.12 -6.87
C PRO A 284 11.70 -2.83 -7.46
N HIS A 285 11.24 -2.40 -8.63
CA HIS A 285 11.67 -1.19 -9.30
C HIS A 285 10.57 -0.11 -9.32
N ASP A 286 9.62 -0.21 -8.40
CA ASP A 286 8.44 0.67 -8.27
C ASP A 286 7.60 0.74 -9.55
N ASP A 287 6.83 1.81 -9.73
CA ASP A 287 6.08 2.08 -10.96
C ASP A 287 6.87 2.96 -11.94
N MET A 288 6.39 2.98 -13.18
CA MET A 288 7.04 3.68 -14.27
C MET A 288 6.97 5.20 -14.12
N PHE A 289 6.10 5.73 -13.26
CA PHE A 289 6.08 7.16 -12.96
C PHE A 289 7.31 7.55 -12.14
N GLU A 290 7.83 6.67 -11.28
CA GLU A 290 9.07 6.93 -10.54
C GLU A 290 10.31 7.09 -11.44
N LEU A 291 10.30 6.55 -12.67
CA LEU A 291 11.36 6.84 -13.64
C LEU A 291 11.44 8.35 -13.95
N LEU A 292 10.31 9.06 -13.95
CA LEU A 292 10.27 10.51 -14.18
C LEU A 292 10.95 11.31 -13.07
N ASN A 293 11.03 10.74 -11.86
CA ASN A 293 11.63 11.39 -10.68
C ASN A 293 13.15 11.20 -10.60
N VAL A 294 13.76 10.42 -11.50
CA VAL A 294 15.21 10.32 -11.59
C VAL A 294 15.76 11.68 -12.02
N ARG A 295 16.66 12.24 -11.19
CA ARG A 295 17.13 13.64 -11.29
C ARG A 295 17.55 14.06 -12.70
N THR A 296 18.26 13.21 -13.43
CA THR A 296 18.72 13.50 -14.79
C THR A 296 17.56 13.64 -15.77
N TYR A 297 16.61 12.70 -15.76
CA TYR A 297 15.40 12.76 -16.60
C TYR A 297 14.50 13.93 -16.23
N LEU A 298 14.33 14.20 -14.93
CA LEU A 298 13.51 15.32 -14.46
C LEU A 298 14.05 16.67 -14.96
N ILE A 299 15.35 16.91 -14.83
CA ILE A 299 15.97 18.16 -15.26
C ILE A 299 15.82 18.36 -16.77
N ASP A 300 16.08 17.34 -17.58
CA ASP A 300 16.00 17.46 -19.03
C ASP A 300 14.56 17.51 -19.54
N SER A 301 13.63 16.79 -18.91
CA SER A 301 12.19 16.92 -19.16
C SER A 301 11.71 18.36 -18.93
N MET A 302 12.09 18.99 -17.81
CA MET A 302 11.75 20.39 -17.54
C MET A 302 12.30 21.36 -18.60
N LYS A 303 13.57 21.19 -19.02
CA LYS A 303 14.14 22.01 -20.09
C LYS A 303 13.40 21.82 -21.42
N ARG A 304 13.11 20.56 -21.81
CA ARG A 304 12.34 20.24 -23.02
C ARG A 304 10.90 20.75 -22.97
N LYS A 305 10.32 20.96 -21.78
CA LYS A 305 9.01 21.60 -21.62
C LYS A 305 9.11 23.12 -21.81
N GLN A 306 10.18 23.76 -21.36
CA GLN A 306 10.41 25.20 -21.51
C GLN A 306 10.79 25.60 -22.94
N THR A 307 11.48 24.73 -23.67
CA THR A 307 11.92 25.00 -25.06
C THR A 307 11.53 23.85 -26.00
N PRO A 308 10.23 23.67 -26.31
CA PRO A 308 9.74 22.51 -27.06
C PRO A 308 10.23 22.45 -28.51
N ASP A 309 10.56 23.58 -29.13
CA ASP A 309 11.03 23.64 -30.52
C ASP A 309 12.55 23.55 -30.68
N ILE A 310 13.29 23.59 -29.56
CA ILE A 310 14.75 23.53 -29.57
C ILE A 310 15.21 22.09 -29.30
N ILE A 311 16.10 21.60 -30.16
CA ILE A 311 16.79 20.32 -29.92
C ILE A 311 17.82 20.56 -28.82
N ILE A 312 17.63 19.90 -27.67
CA ILE A 312 18.57 19.96 -26.55
C ILE A 312 19.67 18.92 -26.79
N PRO A 313 20.94 19.33 -27.01
CA PRO A 313 22.04 18.39 -27.18
C PRO A 313 22.25 17.58 -25.89
N ASN A 314 22.55 16.29 -26.04
CA ASN A 314 22.85 15.36 -24.94
C ASN A 314 21.75 15.22 -23.88
N ALA A 315 20.50 15.56 -24.21
CA ALA A 315 19.36 15.30 -23.32
C ALA A 315 19.26 13.79 -23.03
N VAL A 316 19.10 13.44 -21.76
CA VAL A 316 18.95 12.04 -21.35
C VAL A 316 17.51 11.60 -21.62
N LEU A 317 17.35 10.71 -22.60
CA LEU A 317 16.07 10.11 -22.98
C LEU A 317 16.05 8.61 -22.62
N TYR A 318 14.87 8.01 -22.55
CA TYR A 318 14.81 6.55 -22.39
C TYR A 318 15.25 5.87 -23.68
N PRO A 319 15.99 4.76 -23.60
CA PRO A 319 16.34 3.98 -24.78
C PRO A 319 15.09 3.59 -25.59
N GLU A 320 15.11 3.82 -26.89
CA GLU A 320 14.02 3.38 -27.77
C GLU A 320 13.69 1.88 -27.64
N PRO A 321 14.68 0.96 -27.52
CA PRO A 321 14.39 -0.45 -27.25
C PRO A 321 13.56 -0.69 -25.98
N PHE A 322 13.73 0.13 -24.94
CA PHE A 322 12.92 0.04 -23.72
C PHE A 322 11.48 0.51 -23.94
N ALA A 323 11.27 1.54 -24.77
CA ALA A 323 9.94 1.98 -25.17
C ALA A 323 9.20 0.88 -25.94
N TRP A 324 9.89 0.22 -26.88
CA TRP A 324 9.35 -0.93 -27.61
C TRP A 324 9.03 -2.13 -26.71
N TYR A 325 9.91 -2.47 -25.76
CA TYR A 325 9.65 -3.52 -24.78
C TYR A 325 8.41 -3.23 -23.92
N THR A 326 8.26 -1.98 -23.48
CA THR A 326 7.06 -1.52 -22.76
C THR A 326 5.82 -1.63 -23.65
N PHE A 327 5.92 -1.23 -24.92
CA PHE A 327 4.80 -1.35 -25.86
C PHE A 327 4.36 -2.81 -26.03
N TRP A 328 5.34 -3.71 -26.19
CA TRP A 328 5.14 -5.14 -26.37
C TRP A 328 4.45 -5.80 -25.17
N THR A 329 4.97 -5.58 -23.96
CA THR A 329 4.39 -6.14 -22.72
C THR A 329 2.96 -5.63 -22.49
N LEU A 330 2.69 -4.35 -22.73
CA LEU A 330 1.35 -3.78 -22.60
C LEU A 330 0.39 -4.31 -23.67
N ALA A 331 0.85 -4.55 -24.90
CA ALA A 331 0.05 -5.19 -25.94
C ALA A 331 -0.33 -6.63 -25.56
N ILE A 332 0.60 -7.41 -25.00
CA ILE A 332 0.32 -8.76 -24.44
C ILE A 332 -0.77 -8.69 -23.36
N ALA A 333 -0.63 -7.78 -22.39
CA ALA A 333 -1.65 -7.58 -21.37
C ALA A 333 -3.00 -7.17 -21.97
N GLY A 334 -2.97 -6.37 -23.04
CA GLY A 334 -4.13 -5.95 -23.82
C GLY A 334 -4.87 -7.12 -24.48
N ILE A 335 -4.13 -8.01 -25.13
CA ILE A 335 -4.69 -9.23 -25.75
C ILE A 335 -5.32 -10.13 -24.70
N LEU A 336 -4.64 -10.34 -23.55
CA LEU A 336 -5.20 -11.15 -22.47
C LEU A 336 -6.49 -10.56 -21.90
N MET A 337 -6.56 -9.24 -21.72
CA MET A 337 -7.79 -8.55 -21.32
C MET A 337 -8.90 -8.69 -22.36
N GLU A 338 -8.56 -8.70 -23.65
CA GLU A 338 -9.51 -8.81 -24.73
C GLU A 338 -10.15 -10.19 -24.81
N ARG A 339 -9.33 -11.26 -24.78
CA ARG A 339 -9.75 -12.61 -25.18
C ARG A 339 -9.15 -13.77 -24.39
N GLU A 340 -8.63 -13.55 -23.18
CA GLU A 340 -8.09 -14.59 -22.29
C GLU A 340 -6.76 -15.25 -22.72
N ALA A 341 -6.52 -15.40 -24.03
CA ALA A 341 -5.41 -16.15 -24.61
C ALA A 341 -4.67 -15.34 -25.68
N LEU A 342 -3.36 -15.61 -25.81
CA LEU A 342 -2.52 -14.91 -26.79
C LEU A 342 -2.81 -15.34 -28.24
N THR A 343 -3.19 -16.60 -28.45
CA THR A 343 -3.52 -17.15 -29.77
C THR A 343 -5.02 -17.09 -30.03
N LYS A 344 -5.42 -16.85 -31.29
CA LYS A 344 -6.83 -16.90 -31.71
C LYS A 344 -7.40 -18.33 -31.71
N ASP A 345 -6.52 -19.32 -31.87
CA ASP A 345 -6.89 -20.74 -31.99
C ASP A 345 -7.10 -21.45 -30.65
N GLY A 346 -7.02 -20.70 -29.53
CA GLY A 346 -7.40 -21.23 -28.23
C GLY A 346 -8.89 -21.58 -28.21
N PRO A 347 -9.34 -22.49 -27.31
CA PRO A 347 -10.75 -22.72 -27.13
C PRO A 347 -11.42 -21.38 -26.81
N ALA A 348 -12.33 -20.93 -27.68
CA ALA A 348 -13.13 -19.75 -27.42
C ALA A 348 -13.93 -20.04 -26.14
N HIS A 349 -13.48 -19.49 -25.01
CA HIS A 349 -14.24 -19.60 -23.78
C HIS A 349 -15.49 -18.75 -23.98
N SER A 350 -16.64 -19.41 -24.15
CA SER A 350 -17.95 -18.79 -24.43
C SER A 350 -18.38 -17.73 -23.40
N ASN A 351 -17.65 -17.63 -22.28
CA ASN A 351 -17.97 -16.81 -21.13
C ASN A 351 -16.96 -15.67 -20.87
N TRP A 352 -15.92 -15.50 -21.70
CA TRP A 352 -14.96 -14.41 -21.50
C TRP A 352 -15.61 -13.05 -21.77
N SER A 353 -15.47 -12.14 -20.82
CA SER A 353 -15.91 -10.75 -20.95
C SER A 353 -14.70 -9.85 -21.07
N THR A 354 -14.63 -9.07 -22.16
CA THR A 354 -13.53 -8.13 -22.38
C THR A 354 -13.32 -7.21 -21.18
N ILE A 355 -12.09 -7.19 -20.66
CA ILE A 355 -11.67 -6.34 -19.56
C ILE A 355 -11.21 -5.00 -20.13
N VAL A 356 -11.98 -3.94 -19.88
CA VAL A 356 -11.56 -2.56 -20.21
C VAL A 356 -10.95 -1.92 -18.96
N HIS A 357 -9.66 -1.59 -19.01
CA HIS A 357 -8.90 -1.15 -17.85
C HIS A 357 -9.24 0.26 -17.37
N ARG A 358 -9.50 1.17 -18.32
CA ARG A 358 -9.87 2.58 -18.11
C ARG A 358 -8.81 3.50 -17.48
N ASP A 359 -7.71 2.97 -16.91
CA ASP A 359 -6.66 3.78 -16.28
C ASP A 359 -5.24 3.29 -16.58
N ILE A 360 -4.94 3.01 -17.86
CA ILE A 360 -3.58 2.64 -18.28
C ILE A 360 -2.74 3.93 -18.35
N LYS A 361 -1.69 4.01 -17.53
CA LYS A 361 -0.77 5.15 -17.39
C LYS A 361 0.51 4.73 -16.65
N LEU A 362 1.54 5.58 -16.64
CA LEU A 362 2.85 5.29 -16.03
C LEU A 362 2.74 4.84 -14.57
N SER A 363 1.96 5.55 -13.75
CA SER A 363 1.76 5.23 -12.32
C SER A 363 1.00 3.92 -12.05
N ASN A 364 0.45 3.26 -13.08
CA ASN A 364 -0.21 1.95 -13.00
C ASN A 364 0.55 0.83 -13.75
N VAL A 365 1.76 1.13 -14.26
CA VAL A 365 2.69 0.16 -14.83
C VAL A 365 3.86 -0.02 -13.86
N PHE A 366 3.92 -1.17 -13.21
CA PHE A 366 4.95 -1.53 -12.24
C PHE A 366 6.13 -2.22 -12.92
N LEU A 367 7.32 -2.13 -12.34
CA LEU A 367 8.54 -2.69 -12.90
C LEU A 367 9.01 -3.88 -12.04
N GLY A 368 8.82 -5.08 -12.58
CA GLY A 368 9.24 -6.35 -12.01
C GLY A 368 10.74 -6.64 -12.22
N PRO A 369 11.27 -7.73 -11.62
CA PRO A 369 12.58 -8.23 -12.01
C PRO A 369 12.61 -8.55 -13.51
N ALA A 370 13.79 -8.47 -14.12
CA ALA A 370 13.96 -9.00 -15.47
C ALA A 370 13.67 -10.52 -15.45
N SER A 371 12.65 -10.95 -16.19
CA SER A 371 12.15 -12.33 -16.14
C SER A 371 11.87 -12.92 -17.53
N THR A 372 11.90 -12.08 -18.56
CA THR A 372 11.51 -12.44 -19.91
C THR A 372 12.73 -12.91 -20.71
N THR A 373 12.50 -13.90 -21.58
CA THR A 373 13.46 -14.28 -22.61
C THR A 373 13.65 -13.18 -23.66
N HIS A 374 12.69 -12.25 -23.73
CA HIS A 374 12.77 -11.06 -24.55
C HIS A 374 13.28 -9.88 -23.73
N PHE A 375 14.22 -9.10 -24.24
CA PHE A 375 14.75 -7.92 -23.56
C PHE A 375 15.26 -8.20 -22.13
N CYS A 376 16.03 -9.26 -21.96
CA CYS A 376 16.31 -9.87 -20.65
C CYS A 376 17.11 -9.03 -19.63
N CYS A 377 17.62 -7.84 -19.99
CA CYS A 377 18.25 -6.91 -19.03
C CYS A 377 17.34 -5.77 -18.58
N TYR A 378 16.16 -5.58 -19.17
CA TYR A 378 15.23 -4.57 -18.70
C TYR A 378 14.33 -5.14 -17.59
N PRO A 379 13.96 -4.30 -16.59
CA PRO A 379 12.92 -4.67 -15.65
C PRO A 379 11.60 -4.86 -16.39
N GLU A 380 10.85 -5.90 -16.07
CA GLU A 380 9.64 -6.27 -16.78
C GLU A 380 8.48 -5.30 -16.46
N PRO A 381 7.92 -4.58 -17.43
CA PRO A 381 6.73 -3.77 -17.21
C PRO A 381 5.50 -4.66 -16.99
N LYS A 382 4.82 -4.43 -15.86
CA LYS A 382 3.65 -5.18 -15.41
C LYS A 382 2.51 -4.23 -15.13
N ARG A 383 1.39 -4.40 -15.82
CA ARG A 383 0.21 -3.58 -15.58
C ARG A 383 -0.56 -4.10 -14.37
N LYS A 384 -0.96 -3.23 -13.46
CA LYS A 384 -1.92 -3.59 -12.41
C LYS A 384 -3.35 -3.31 -12.88
N PRO A 385 -4.27 -4.29 -12.87
CA PRO A 385 -5.69 -4.02 -13.02
C PRO A 385 -6.19 -3.14 -11.88
N THR A 386 -6.80 -2.00 -12.20
CA THR A 386 -7.36 -1.07 -11.22
C THR A 386 -8.81 -0.77 -11.55
N TYR A 387 -9.66 -0.66 -10.54
CA TYR A 387 -10.99 -0.10 -10.72
C TYR A 387 -10.94 1.42 -10.76
N THR A 388 -11.28 2.01 -11.91
CA THR A 388 -11.62 3.44 -11.99
C THR A 388 -12.89 3.64 -12.82
N ARG A 389 -13.74 4.55 -12.37
CA ARG A 389 -15.00 4.86 -13.08
C ARG A 389 -14.72 5.54 -14.42
N SER A 390 -13.83 6.54 -14.40
CA SER A 390 -13.66 7.51 -15.50
C SER A 390 -12.24 7.56 -16.04
N GLY A 391 -11.28 6.83 -15.44
CA GLY A 391 -9.85 7.02 -15.70
C GLY A 391 -9.30 8.32 -15.11
N THR A 392 -8.00 8.53 -15.28
CA THR A 392 -7.33 9.79 -14.95
C THR A 392 -7.61 10.84 -16.04
N PRO A 393 -8.04 12.07 -15.70
CA PRO A 393 -8.55 13.05 -16.67
C PRO A 393 -7.65 13.34 -17.87
N ASN A 394 -6.33 13.33 -17.69
CA ASN A 394 -5.34 13.64 -18.73
C ASN A 394 -4.76 12.40 -19.46
N THR A 395 -5.24 11.19 -19.16
CA THR A 395 -4.83 9.95 -19.83
C THR A 395 -6.01 9.17 -20.41
N ARG A 396 -7.24 9.62 -20.14
CA ARG A 396 -8.48 8.96 -20.60
C ARG A 396 -8.68 9.12 -22.11
N ALA A 397 -9.17 8.06 -22.75
CA ALA A 397 -9.60 8.12 -24.14
C ALA A 397 -10.83 9.05 -24.30
N PRO A 398 -11.07 9.63 -25.48
CA PRO A 398 -12.21 10.50 -25.73
C PRO A 398 -13.57 9.87 -25.38
N GLU A 399 -13.76 8.58 -25.68
CA GLU A 399 -15.00 7.86 -25.37
C GLU A 399 -15.21 7.59 -23.86
N GLN A 400 -14.21 7.83 -23.02
CA GLN A 400 -14.34 7.78 -21.56
C GLN A 400 -14.85 9.11 -20.97
N ASP A 401 -14.86 10.19 -21.75
CA ASP A 401 -15.29 11.51 -21.27
C ASP A 401 -16.82 11.64 -21.21
N GLN A 402 -17.36 11.69 -19.99
CA GLN A 402 -18.80 11.82 -19.73
C GLN A 402 -19.43 13.07 -20.33
N LEU A 403 -18.69 14.17 -20.49
CA LEU A 403 -19.20 15.41 -21.10
C LEU A 403 -19.43 15.27 -22.60
N LEU A 404 -18.58 14.51 -23.29
CA LEU A 404 -18.81 14.11 -24.67
C LEU A 404 -20.01 13.19 -24.82
N LEU A 405 -20.16 12.24 -23.89
CA LEU A 405 -21.21 11.23 -23.90
C LEU A 405 -22.60 11.83 -23.64
N THR A 406 -22.72 12.84 -22.77
CA THR A 406 -24.00 13.51 -22.49
C THR A 406 -24.43 14.45 -23.61
N ARG A 407 -23.50 15.16 -24.28
CA ARG A 407 -23.83 16.07 -25.40
C ARG A 407 -24.30 15.35 -26.66
N ARG A 408 -23.88 14.11 -26.91
CA ARG A 408 -24.28 13.33 -28.10
C ARG A 408 -25.53 12.47 -27.90
N GLY A 409 -26.07 12.38 -26.68
CA GLY A 409 -27.25 11.56 -26.37
C GLY A 409 -27.01 10.04 -26.52
N CYS A 410 -25.77 9.60 -26.71
CA CYS A 410 -25.41 8.19 -26.88
C CYS A 410 -24.21 7.83 -25.98
N VAL A 411 -24.40 6.83 -25.12
CA VAL A 411 -23.31 6.25 -24.33
C VAL A 411 -22.56 5.29 -25.24
N LYS A 412 -21.36 5.66 -25.68
CA LYS A 412 -20.49 4.73 -26.44
C LYS A 412 -19.99 3.64 -25.51
N LYS A 413 -20.15 2.37 -25.92
CA LYS A 413 -19.64 1.22 -25.18
C LYS A 413 -18.11 1.23 -25.29
N LEU A 414 -17.42 1.18 -24.14
CA LEU A 414 -15.97 1.06 -24.11
C LEU A 414 -15.53 -0.33 -24.60
N SER A 415 -14.37 -0.42 -25.24
CA SER A 415 -13.87 -1.65 -25.88
C SER A 415 -12.37 -1.82 -25.68
N SER A 416 -11.77 -2.87 -26.25
CA SER A 416 -10.31 -3.03 -26.30
C SER A 416 -9.60 -1.84 -26.94
N LYS A 417 -10.26 -1.10 -27.86
CA LYS A 417 -9.69 0.10 -28.48
C LYS A 417 -9.49 1.24 -27.47
N THR A 418 -10.25 1.24 -26.37
CA THR A 418 -10.01 2.14 -25.22
C THR A 418 -8.69 1.77 -24.51
N ASN A 419 -8.40 0.47 -24.38
CA ASN A 419 -7.11 0.02 -23.85
C ASN A 419 -5.97 0.40 -24.81
N VAL A 420 -6.14 0.26 -26.14
CA VAL A 420 -5.14 0.67 -27.15
C VAL A 420 -4.76 2.15 -26.99
N PHE A 421 -5.74 3.03 -26.79
CA PHE A 421 -5.48 4.44 -26.50
C PHE A 421 -4.63 4.61 -25.24
N GLY A 422 -5.00 3.95 -24.14
CA GLY A 422 -4.24 4.01 -22.89
C GLY A 422 -2.81 3.49 -23.00
N ILE A 423 -2.58 2.45 -23.82
CA ILE A 423 -1.23 1.95 -24.14
C ILE A 423 -0.46 3.02 -24.92
N GLY A 424 -1.03 3.55 -26.02
CA GLY A 424 -0.40 4.61 -26.81
C GLY A 424 -0.04 5.83 -25.97
N MET A 425 -0.94 6.27 -25.09
CA MET A 425 -0.69 7.36 -24.15
C MET A 425 0.41 7.04 -23.15
N THR A 426 0.51 5.81 -22.68
CA THR A 426 1.58 5.39 -21.76
C THR A 426 2.95 5.46 -22.44
N ILE A 427 3.04 4.99 -23.68
CA ILE A 427 4.29 5.08 -24.45
C ILE A 427 4.62 6.52 -24.80
N TRP A 428 3.63 7.33 -25.20
CA TRP A 428 3.82 8.77 -25.39
C TRP A 428 4.36 9.45 -24.14
N SER A 429 3.75 9.16 -22.98
CA SER A 429 4.16 9.70 -21.69
C SER A 429 5.58 9.28 -21.31
N LEU A 430 5.98 8.05 -21.63
CA LEU A 430 7.33 7.56 -21.44
C LEU A 430 8.33 8.39 -22.28
N ILE A 431 8.12 8.48 -23.60
CA ILE A 431 9.06 9.17 -24.50
C ILE A 431 9.07 10.69 -24.30
N ARG A 432 7.95 11.27 -23.83
CA ARG A 432 7.86 12.67 -23.44
C ARG A 432 8.42 12.93 -22.05
N GLN A 433 8.57 11.91 -21.20
CA GLN A 433 8.95 12.03 -19.78
C GLN A 433 7.97 12.90 -18.97
N GLN A 434 6.67 12.68 -19.19
CA GLN A 434 5.57 13.37 -18.51
C GLN A 434 4.33 12.45 -18.49
N GLU A 435 3.61 12.37 -17.37
CA GLU A 435 2.35 11.62 -17.31
C GLU A 435 1.17 12.43 -17.88
N GLY A 436 0.54 11.88 -18.92
CA GLY A 436 -0.64 12.46 -19.58
C GLY A 436 -0.43 13.83 -20.24
N PHE A 437 -1.51 14.35 -20.80
CA PHE A 437 -1.57 15.67 -21.42
C PHE A 437 -1.59 16.82 -20.39
N ASP A 438 -1.30 18.04 -20.83
CA ASP A 438 -1.73 19.24 -20.10
C ASP A 438 -3.25 19.36 -20.18
N MET A 439 -3.92 19.55 -19.04
CA MET A 439 -5.39 19.47 -18.90
C MET A 439 -6.16 20.37 -19.88
N GLU A 440 -5.64 21.55 -20.19
CA GLU A 440 -6.24 22.49 -21.14
C GLU A 440 -6.40 21.93 -22.57
N SER A 441 -5.56 20.94 -22.94
CA SER A 441 -5.60 20.27 -24.24
C SER A 441 -6.60 19.11 -24.32
N THR A 442 -7.23 18.71 -23.21
CA THR A 442 -8.08 17.50 -23.13
C THR A 442 -9.59 17.76 -23.13
N ASP A 443 -10.02 18.98 -23.49
CA ASP A 443 -11.44 19.24 -23.75
C ASP A 443 -11.85 18.67 -25.11
N TRP A 444 -12.16 17.39 -25.12
CA TRP A 444 -12.62 16.69 -26.33
C TRP A 444 -13.93 17.26 -26.90
N SER A 445 -14.68 18.04 -26.12
CA SER A 445 -15.91 18.66 -26.57
C SER A 445 -15.66 19.73 -27.62
N ASP A 446 -14.50 20.39 -27.57
CA ASP A 446 -14.01 21.34 -28.56
C ASP A 446 -13.61 20.60 -29.86
N PRO A 447 -14.31 20.82 -30.99
CA PRO A 447 -13.97 20.19 -32.27
C PRO A 447 -12.52 20.42 -32.71
N ASN A 448 -11.92 21.57 -32.37
CA ASN A 448 -10.55 21.89 -32.73
C ASN A 448 -9.53 21.06 -31.93
N LYS A 449 -9.95 20.53 -30.77
CA LYS A 449 -9.11 19.68 -29.91
C LYS A 449 -9.29 18.20 -30.15
N ARG A 450 -10.22 17.79 -31.02
CA ARG A 450 -10.47 16.37 -31.31
C ARG A 450 -9.30 15.72 -32.05
N GLU A 451 -8.65 16.45 -32.94
CA GLU A 451 -7.50 15.93 -33.69
C GLU A 451 -6.14 16.41 -33.14
N LEU A 452 -6.14 17.12 -32.00
CA LEU A 452 -4.91 17.58 -31.36
C LEU A 452 -4.09 16.36 -30.95
N LYS A 453 -3.04 16.11 -31.74
CA LYS A 453 -2.09 15.03 -31.48
C LYS A 453 -1.27 15.37 -30.24
N PRO A 454 -0.83 14.36 -29.48
CA PRO A 454 0.19 14.56 -28.47
C PRO A 454 1.48 15.12 -29.10
N GLU A 455 1.75 16.41 -28.95
CA GLU A 455 2.96 17.00 -29.52
C GLU A 455 4.21 16.58 -28.73
N LEU A 456 5.11 15.90 -29.43
CA LEU A 456 6.48 15.65 -28.95
C LEU A 456 7.33 16.90 -29.19
N ASP A 457 8.27 17.20 -28.31
CA ASP A 457 9.26 18.26 -28.56
C ASP A 457 10.25 17.87 -29.67
N ALA A 458 10.98 18.85 -30.19
CA ALA A 458 11.98 18.67 -31.23
C ALA A 458 13.09 17.68 -30.85
N THR A 459 13.46 17.58 -29.56
CA THR A 459 14.48 16.63 -29.09
C THR A 459 13.96 15.20 -29.17
N ALA A 460 12.76 14.94 -28.65
CA ALA A 460 12.12 13.62 -28.74
C ALA A 460 11.86 13.21 -30.21
N ARG A 461 11.35 14.12 -31.04
CA ARG A 461 11.11 13.85 -32.47
C ARG A 461 12.39 13.49 -33.24
N LYS A 462 13.53 14.03 -32.83
CA LYS A 462 14.83 13.71 -33.43
C LYS A 462 15.40 12.39 -32.92
N PHE A 463 15.16 12.05 -31.66
CA PHE A 463 15.75 10.89 -31.00
C PHE A 463 15.04 9.58 -31.34
N TYR A 464 13.71 9.54 -31.25
CA TYR A 464 12.92 8.33 -31.47
C TYR A 464 12.62 8.12 -32.95
N SER A 465 12.54 6.86 -33.38
CA SER A 465 12.17 6.53 -34.76
C SER A 465 10.80 7.07 -35.15
N LYS A 466 10.66 7.40 -36.44
CA LYS A 466 9.36 7.75 -37.01
C LYS A 466 8.35 6.62 -36.89
N ASP A 467 8.80 5.37 -36.92
CA ASP A 467 7.94 4.20 -36.83
C ASP A 467 7.29 4.09 -35.44
N LEU A 468 8.07 4.29 -34.37
CA LEU A 468 7.54 4.34 -33.01
C LEU A 468 6.53 5.48 -32.86
N ILE A 469 6.89 6.69 -33.31
CA ILE A 469 6.03 7.87 -33.21
C ILE A 469 4.72 7.66 -34.01
N ASN A 470 4.81 7.14 -35.23
CA ASN A 470 3.63 6.86 -36.06
C ASN A 470 2.72 5.80 -35.45
N LEU A 471 3.28 4.78 -34.79
CA LEU A 471 2.48 3.76 -34.11
C LEU A 471 1.77 4.33 -32.87
N ILE A 472 2.45 5.17 -32.09
CA ILE A 472 1.84 5.92 -30.98
C ILE A 472 0.68 6.78 -31.49
N ASP A 473 0.91 7.56 -32.55
CA ASP A 473 -0.09 8.42 -33.20
C ASP A 473 -1.33 7.65 -33.65
N ARG A 474 -1.17 6.42 -34.16
CA ARG A 474 -2.29 5.54 -34.51
C ARG A 474 -3.07 5.07 -33.28
N CYS A 475 -2.38 4.77 -32.17
CA CYS A 475 -3.03 4.31 -30.95
C CYS A 475 -3.89 5.39 -30.29
N VAL A 476 -3.46 6.66 -30.37
CA VAL A 476 -4.10 7.80 -29.68
C VAL A 476 -5.10 8.57 -30.56
N ARG A 477 -5.58 7.96 -31.66
CA ARG A 477 -6.60 8.57 -32.53
C ARG A 477 -7.90 8.84 -31.77
N PHE A 478 -8.57 9.93 -32.16
CA PHE A 478 -9.83 10.35 -31.55
C PHE A 478 -10.91 9.29 -31.69
N ASN A 479 -11.19 8.87 -32.93
CA ASN A 479 -12.09 7.76 -33.17
C ASN A 479 -11.34 6.46 -32.85
N ASP A 480 -12.01 5.58 -32.12
CA ASP A 480 -11.50 4.27 -31.73
C ASP A 480 -11.38 3.28 -32.90
N GLU A 481 -12.24 3.40 -33.91
CA GLU A 481 -12.16 2.61 -35.15
C GLU A 481 -10.88 2.89 -35.96
N ASP A 482 -10.32 4.09 -35.83
CA ASP A 482 -9.07 4.50 -36.51
C ASP A 482 -7.81 3.99 -35.76
N ARG A 483 -7.99 3.41 -34.56
CA ARG A 483 -6.89 2.83 -33.78
C ARG A 483 -6.62 1.40 -34.26
N PRO A 484 -5.39 0.88 -34.17
CA PRO A 484 -5.13 -0.54 -34.45
C PRO A 484 -5.87 -1.44 -33.46
N THR A 485 -6.14 -2.68 -33.85
CA THR A 485 -6.51 -3.77 -32.92
C THR A 485 -5.29 -4.17 -32.09
N MET A 486 -5.50 -4.93 -31.01
CA MET A 486 -4.38 -5.44 -30.20
C MET A 486 -3.46 -6.37 -31.00
N ASP A 487 -4.03 -7.18 -31.91
CA ASP A 487 -3.25 -8.06 -32.80
C ASP A 487 -2.42 -7.27 -33.82
N GLU A 488 -3.03 -6.27 -34.48
CA GLU A 488 -2.31 -5.39 -35.41
C GLU A 488 -1.20 -4.63 -34.68
N LEU A 489 -1.47 -4.16 -33.47
CA LEU A 489 -0.48 -3.49 -32.64
C LEU A 489 0.71 -4.42 -32.33
N LEU A 490 0.45 -5.65 -31.87
CA LEU A 490 1.51 -6.62 -31.59
C LEU A 490 2.31 -6.99 -32.85
N CYS A 491 1.62 -7.20 -33.97
CA CYS A 491 2.24 -7.51 -35.27
C CYS A 491 3.18 -6.39 -35.73
N GLU A 492 2.78 -5.13 -35.57
CA GLU A 492 3.61 -3.97 -35.91
C GLU A 492 4.82 -3.86 -34.98
N ILE A 493 4.64 -4.06 -33.68
CA ILE A 493 5.77 -4.11 -32.72
C ILE A 493 6.75 -5.22 -33.11
N ASP A 494 6.25 -6.40 -33.47
CA ASP A 494 7.07 -7.53 -33.90
C ASP A 494 7.82 -7.23 -35.19
N ARG A 495 7.18 -6.58 -36.16
CA ARG A 495 7.80 -6.14 -37.41
C ARG A 495 8.96 -5.15 -37.18
N PHE A 496 8.86 -4.29 -36.17
CA PHE A 496 9.87 -3.25 -35.88
C PHE A 496 10.96 -3.66 -34.89
N THR A 497 10.84 -4.84 -34.28
CA THR A 497 11.78 -5.30 -33.24
C THR A 497 12.27 -6.74 -33.42
N GLY A 498 11.70 -7.45 -34.40
CA GLY A 498 12.05 -8.83 -34.74
C GLY A 498 13.22 -8.91 -35.73
N ALA A 499 13.88 -10.07 -35.77
CA ALA A 499 15.02 -10.32 -36.65
C ALA A 499 14.65 -10.32 -38.15
N ASP A 500 13.39 -10.65 -38.47
CA ASP A 500 12.89 -10.77 -39.85
C ASP A 500 12.25 -9.47 -40.38
N GLY A 501 12.25 -8.42 -39.56
CA GLY A 501 11.74 -7.10 -39.92
C GLY A 501 12.68 -6.35 -40.87
N PRO A 502 12.18 -5.38 -41.67
CA PRO A 502 13.04 -4.57 -42.54
C PRO A 502 13.98 -3.65 -41.75
N VAL A 503 13.62 -3.33 -40.50
CA VAL A 503 14.42 -2.52 -39.57
C VAL A 503 14.20 -3.06 -38.16
N ASP A 504 15.28 -3.29 -37.43
CA ASP A 504 15.23 -3.63 -36.00
C ASP A 504 15.52 -2.38 -35.13
N HIS A 505 14.44 -1.79 -34.61
CA HIS A 505 14.50 -0.68 -33.66
C HIS A 505 14.80 -1.12 -32.23
N ALA A 506 14.77 -2.43 -31.94
CA ALA A 506 15.29 -3.01 -30.70
C ALA A 506 16.81 -3.20 -30.72
N LYS A 507 17.49 -2.98 -31.87
CA LYS A 507 18.96 -3.02 -31.99
C LYS A 507 19.57 -4.35 -31.54
N GLY A 508 18.90 -5.46 -31.83
CA GLY A 508 19.28 -6.81 -31.43
C GLY A 508 18.94 -7.16 -29.98
N LEU A 509 18.53 -6.19 -29.15
CA LEU A 509 18.30 -6.40 -27.71
C LEU A 509 17.09 -7.27 -27.41
N ARG A 510 16.16 -7.42 -28.36
CA ARG A 510 14.96 -8.21 -28.16
C ARG A 510 15.29 -9.65 -27.79
N PHE A 511 16.30 -10.25 -28.42
CA PHE A 511 16.70 -11.65 -28.19
C PHE A 511 18.11 -11.79 -27.63
N ALA A 512 18.78 -10.68 -27.30
CA ALA A 512 20.12 -10.69 -26.75
C ALA A 512 20.16 -11.36 -25.38
N ALA A 513 21.26 -12.05 -25.11
CA ALA A 513 21.54 -12.65 -23.81
C ALA A 513 21.82 -11.57 -22.75
N ALA A 514 21.66 -11.91 -21.47
CA ALA A 514 21.77 -10.93 -20.38
C ALA A 514 23.21 -10.40 -20.16
N ASP A 515 24.20 -11.15 -20.62
CA ASP A 515 25.62 -10.82 -20.58
C ASP A 515 26.13 -10.19 -21.89
N ASP A 516 25.25 -9.96 -22.87
CA ASP A 516 25.62 -9.36 -24.14
C ASP A 516 26.15 -7.93 -23.93
N ARG A 517 27.24 -7.60 -24.63
CA ARG A 517 27.90 -6.29 -24.52
C ARG A 517 27.04 -5.17 -25.07
N ILE A 518 26.11 -5.47 -25.99
CA ILE A 518 25.23 -4.46 -26.59
C ILE A 518 24.37 -3.74 -25.54
N TRP A 519 24.08 -4.38 -24.40
CA TRP A 519 23.29 -3.77 -23.32
C TRP A 519 23.92 -2.53 -22.70
N LYS A 520 25.25 -2.37 -22.80
CA LYS A 520 25.97 -1.24 -22.18
C LYS A 520 25.47 0.12 -22.66
N ASP A 521 25.07 0.21 -23.93
CA ASP A 521 24.68 1.46 -24.58
C ASP A 521 23.19 1.78 -24.40
N TYR A 522 22.41 0.83 -23.84
CA TYR A 522 20.96 0.93 -23.73
C TYR A 522 20.45 0.68 -22.32
N LYS A 523 21.28 0.88 -21.28
CA LYS A 523 20.82 0.71 -19.90
C LYS A 523 19.86 1.81 -19.47
N LEU A 524 18.91 1.44 -18.61
CA LEU A 524 18.24 2.40 -17.74
C LEU A 524 19.20 2.94 -16.68
N PRO A 525 18.86 4.00 -15.94
CA PRO A 525 19.74 4.55 -14.92
C PRO A 525 20.14 3.50 -13.88
N PRO A 526 21.34 3.62 -13.27
CA PRO A 526 21.84 2.64 -12.31
C PRO A 526 20.93 2.34 -11.12
N SER A 527 20.02 3.25 -10.76
CA SER A 527 18.99 3.01 -9.73
C SER A 527 18.05 1.83 -10.06
N TYR A 528 18.08 1.35 -11.30
CA TYR A 528 17.32 0.21 -11.79
C TYR A 528 18.16 -1.05 -12.03
N ASP A 529 19.49 -0.99 -11.82
CA ASP A 529 20.37 -2.16 -11.95
C ASP A 529 20.09 -3.20 -10.85
N THR A 530 19.73 -2.75 -9.65
CA THR A 530 19.37 -3.63 -8.53
C THR A 530 18.05 -3.19 -7.93
N GLY A 531 17.03 -4.05 -8.02
CA GLY A 531 15.73 -3.79 -7.41
C GLY A 531 15.82 -3.71 -5.88
N LYS A 532 14.84 -3.09 -5.24
CA LYS A 532 14.74 -3.03 -3.77
C LYS A 532 14.37 -4.41 -3.20
N PHE A 533 14.79 -4.68 -1.97
CA PHE A 533 14.49 -5.93 -1.24
C PHE A 533 14.89 -7.18 -2.01
N VAL A 534 16.10 -7.28 -2.57
CA VAL A 534 16.49 -8.41 -3.43
C VAL A 534 16.36 -9.77 -2.71
N MET A 535 15.80 -10.77 -3.40
CA MET A 535 15.66 -12.13 -2.88
C MET A 535 17.03 -12.73 -2.52
N GLY A 536 17.10 -13.47 -1.42
CA GLY A 536 18.32 -14.12 -0.94
C GLY A 536 19.27 -13.19 -0.16
N LEU A 537 19.14 -11.86 -0.29
CA LEU A 537 19.93 -10.92 0.50
C LEU A 537 19.37 -10.77 1.92
N PRO A 538 20.22 -10.45 2.91
CA PRO A 538 19.73 -10.11 4.24
C PRO A 538 18.95 -8.80 4.23
N LEU A 539 17.88 -8.71 5.03
CA LEU A 539 16.97 -7.55 5.02
C LEU A 539 17.67 -6.23 5.35
N ASN A 540 18.66 -6.26 6.25
CA ASN A 540 19.44 -5.09 6.68
C ASN A 540 20.37 -4.50 5.60
N TYR A 541 20.50 -5.13 4.43
CA TYR A 541 21.19 -4.55 3.27
C TYR A 541 20.32 -3.56 2.50
N ASN A 542 19.01 -3.49 2.81
CA ASN A 542 18.09 -2.58 2.16
C ASN A 542 18.00 -1.27 2.92
N PRO A 543 17.83 -0.13 2.23
CA PRO A 543 17.63 1.15 2.89
C PRO A 543 16.43 1.07 3.84
N PHE A 544 16.57 1.61 5.04
CA PHE A 544 15.50 1.62 6.01
C PHE A 544 14.26 2.33 5.44
N PRO A 545 13.06 1.74 5.54
CA PRO A 545 11.84 2.47 5.27
C PRO A 545 11.76 3.67 6.21
N ARG A 546 11.40 4.83 5.66
CA ARG A 546 11.30 6.11 6.37
C ARG A 546 10.43 5.93 7.62
N SER A 547 11.04 5.84 8.82
CA SER A 547 10.44 5.83 10.18
C SER A 547 11.11 4.85 11.17
N LYS A 548 12.00 3.95 10.76
CA LYS A 548 12.60 2.95 11.66
C LYS A 548 14.12 3.06 11.78
N THR A 549 14.63 2.80 12.99
CA THR A 549 16.07 2.72 13.32
C THR A 549 16.63 1.30 13.18
N SER A 550 15.78 0.26 13.15
CA SER A 550 16.20 -1.14 12.98
C SER A 550 15.11 -2.01 12.31
N PHE A 551 15.55 -3.11 11.68
CA PHE A 551 14.67 -4.16 11.17
C PHE A 551 14.38 -5.20 12.25
N PRO A 552 13.21 -5.88 12.23
CA PRO A 552 12.92 -6.96 13.18
C PRO A 552 13.97 -8.07 13.12
N ALA A 553 14.23 -8.71 14.25
CA ALA A 553 15.13 -9.86 14.31
C ALA A 553 14.59 -11.04 13.47
N PRO A 554 15.47 -11.85 12.86
CA PRO A 554 15.06 -13.04 12.12
C PRO A 554 14.25 -14.02 13.00
N PRO A 555 13.32 -14.79 12.42
CA PRO A 555 12.61 -15.82 13.17
C PRO A 555 13.58 -16.88 13.71
N LEU A 556 13.31 -17.38 14.92
CA LEU A 556 14.11 -18.47 15.52
C LEU A 556 14.10 -19.71 14.62
N ARG A 557 15.23 -20.42 14.58
CA ARG A 557 15.31 -21.74 13.94
C ARG A 557 14.34 -22.68 14.64
N ARG A 558 13.24 -23.03 13.95
CA ARG A 558 12.35 -24.09 14.42
C ARG A 558 13.09 -25.41 14.40
N SER A 559 13.00 -26.17 15.50
CA SER A 559 13.28 -27.61 15.43
C SER A 559 12.28 -28.23 14.45
N ASN A 560 12.71 -29.20 13.65
CA ASN A 560 11.88 -29.87 12.62
C ASN A 560 10.63 -30.60 13.16
N LYS A 561 10.27 -30.41 14.44
CA LYS A 561 9.21 -31.13 15.16
C LYS A 561 7.89 -30.36 15.30
N GLY A 562 7.80 -29.11 14.82
CA GLY A 562 6.53 -28.35 14.85
C GLY A 562 5.67 -28.57 13.60
N PRO A 563 4.32 -28.50 13.71
CA PRO A 563 3.45 -28.58 12.54
C PRO A 563 3.80 -27.46 11.55
N ARG A 564 4.01 -27.83 10.29
CA ARG A 564 4.16 -26.86 9.19
C ARG A 564 2.85 -26.07 9.10
N LEU A 565 2.88 -24.79 9.44
CA LEU A 565 1.78 -23.87 9.15
C LEU A 565 1.62 -23.83 7.63
N MET A 566 0.54 -24.44 7.13
CA MET A 566 0.28 -24.64 5.70
C MET A 566 -0.18 -23.36 5.00
N ASP A 567 -0.71 -22.39 5.75
CA ASP A 567 -1.23 -21.14 5.20
C ASP A 567 -0.33 -19.96 5.54
N ASP A 568 0.21 -19.33 4.50
CA ASP A 568 1.15 -18.22 4.61
C ASP A 568 0.52 -16.86 4.28
N LEU A 569 -0.66 -16.86 3.64
CA LEU A 569 -1.28 -15.68 3.01
C LEU A 569 -2.65 -15.34 3.61
N GLY A 570 -2.85 -15.68 4.88
CA GLY A 570 -4.04 -15.28 5.63
C GLY A 570 -5.31 -16.07 5.29
N GLY A 571 -5.19 -17.28 4.76
CA GLY A 571 -6.25 -18.27 4.61
C GLY A 571 -6.72 -18.47 3.18
N PRO A 572 -7.78 -19.26 2.98
CA PRO A 572 -8.33 -19.53 1.65
C PRO A 572 -8.76 -18.25 0.92
N GLU A 573 -8.63 -18.23 -0.40
CA GLU A 573 -9.03 -17.10 -1.22
C GLU A 573 -10.52 -16.77 -1.05
N GLY A 574 -10.85 -15.48 -1.03
CA GLY A 574 -12.24 -15.01 -1.03
C GLY A 574 -13.01 -15.17 0.26
N THR A 575 -12.37 -15.65 1.34
CA THR A 575 -13.03 -15.69 2.66
C THR A 575 -13.30 -14.29 3.17
N ASP A 576 -14.39 -14.17 3.95
CA ASP A 576 -14.64 -12.98 4.75
C ASP A 576 -13.49 -12.78 5.75
N TYR A 577 -13.19 -11.51 6.06
CA TYR A 577 -12.11 -11.18 6.99
C TYR A 577 -12.51 -10.04 7.95
N ILE A 578 -11.95 -10.09 9.15
CA ILE A 578 -12.21 -9.12 10.20
C ILE A 578 -11.11 -8.07 10.15
N LEU A 579 -11.45 -6.86 9.70
CA LEU A 579 -10.58 -5.69 9.81
C LEU A 579 -10.38 -5.31 11.29
N PRO A 580 -9.16 -5.38 11.84
CA PRO A 580 -8.93 -5.01 13.23
C PRO A 580 -9.19 -3.50 13.46
N PRO A 581 -9.68 -3.11 14.65
CA PRO A 581 -9.96 -1.71 14.98
C PRO A 581 -8.74 -0.77 14.87
N SER A 582 -7.54 -1.24 15.24
CA SER A 582 -6.29 -0.48 15.21
C SER A 582 -5.84 -0.09 13.79
N GLU A 583 -6.14 -0.92 12.79
CA GLU A 583 -5.90 -0.59 11.38
C GLU A 583 -6.86 0.49 10.84
N ARG A 584 -8.00 0.73 11.51
CA ARG A 584 -8.87 1.87 11.19
C ARG A 584 -8.25 3.20 11.65
N VAL A 585 -7.50 3.18 12.76
CA VAL A 585 -6.99 4.38 13.43
C VAL A 585 -5.63 4.82 12.89
N LEU A 586 -4.67 3.90 12.70
CA LEU A 586 -3.36 4.20 12.07
C LEU A 586 -3.48 4.82 10.67
N ARG A 587 -4.65 4.66 10.03
CA ARG A 587 -4.92 5.11 8.66
C ARG A 587 -5.77 6.40 8.60
N SER A 588 -6.41 6.80 9.70
CA SER A 588 -7.16 8.06 9.83
C SER A 588 -6.35 9.21 10.44
N SER A 589 -5.23 8.93 11.12
CA SER A 589 -4.44 9.92 11.89
C SER A 589 -3.14 10.41 11.24
N ALA A 590 -2.84 10.06 9.98
CA ALA A 590 -1.72 10.67 9.25
C ALA A 590 -2.03 12.14 8.91
N PRO A 591 -1.05 13.07 8.96
CA PRO A 591 -1.30 14.51 8.98
C PRO A 591 -2.15 14.95 7.78
N LYS A 592 -3.11 15.84 8.05
CA LYS A 592 -3.85 16.56 7.03
C LYS A 592 -2.85 17.36 6.21
N VAL A 593 -2.44 16.80 5.07
CA VAL A 593 -1.89 17.63 4.00
C VAL A 593 -3.08 18.35 3.42
N ASP A 594 -3.29 19.59 3.84
CA ASP A 594 -4.23 20.50 3.20
C ASP A 594 -3.87 20.56 1.72
N SER A 595 -4.77 20.09 0.87
CA SER A 595 -4.72 20.19 -0.58
C SER A 595 -4.93 21.64 -1.08
N LYS A 596 -4.35 22.62 -0.36
CA LYS A 596 -4.31 24.04 -0.74
C LYS A 596 -2.90 24.60 -0.89
N ALA A 597 -1.84 23.81 -0.69
CA ALA A 597 -0.47 24.28 -0.88
C ALA A 597 0.12 23.90 -2.25
N THR A 598 -0.54 24.30 -3.34
CA THR A 598 0.13 24.51 -4.65
C THR A 598 -0.45 25.71 -5.39
N VAL A 599 -0.89 26.73 -4.65
CA VAL A 599 -1.20 28.06 -5.19
C VAL A 599 -0.50 29.06 -4.30
N SER A 600 0.26 29.97 -4.92
CA SER A 600 1.04 31.07 -4.30
C SER A 600 2.43 30.70 -3.77
N ARG A 601 3.40 30.68 -4.69
CA ARG A 601 4.75 31.21 -4.40
C ARG A 601 5.48 31.66 -5.67
N GLN A 602 4.87 32.59 -6.39
CA GLN A 602 5.57 33.46 -7.34
C GLN A 602 4.84 34.81 -7.29
N ASN A 603 5.43 35.77 -6.57
CA ASN A 603 5.46 37.19 -6.90
C ASN A 603 6.11 37.96 -5.75
N THR A 604 7.42 38.11 -5.84
CA THR A 604 8.13 39.25 -5.27
C THR A 604 8.65 40.06 -6.44
N LYS A 605 7.97 41.16 -6.76
CA LYS A 605 8.57 42.28 -7.47
C LYS A 605 7.94 43.59 -6.99
N VAL A 606 8.84 44.38 -6.40
CA VAL A 606 8.99 45.83 -6.21
C VAL A 606 7.99 46.76 -6.93
N GLU A 607 7.81 47.93 -6.28
CA GLU A 607 7.12 49.19 -6.66
C GLU A 607 5.66 49.26 -6.16
N GLY A 608 5.21 50.20 -5.32
CA GLY A 608 5.71 51.52 -4.91
C GLY A 608 4.56 52.52 -5.08
N GLU A 609 4.04 53.07 -3.96
CA GLU A 609 3.20 54.30 -3.83
C GLU A 609 1.89 54.36 -4.68
N GLU A 610 0.70 54.75 -4.24
CA GLU A 610 0.22 55.79 -3.31
C GLU A 610 -1.31 55.60 -3.11
N LYS A 611 -1.85 55.96 -1.91
CA LYS A 611 -3.15 56.62 -1.57
C LYS A 611 -4.46 56.25 -2.34
N SER A 612 -5.67 56.23 -1.77
CA SER A 612 -6.29 56.50 -0.46
C SER A 612 -7.82 56.30 -0.62
N GLU A 613 -8.49 56.01 0.51
CA GLU A 613 -9.92 56.33 0.85
C GLU A 613 -11.05 55.65 0.03
N ASP A 614 -11.78 54.69 0.61
CA ASP A 614 -12.93 54.84 1.53
C ASP A 614 -14.11 55.64 0.92
N ASP A 615 -15.21 54.95 0.58
CA ASP A 615 -16.52 55.39 1.08
C ASP A 615 -17.62 54.32 0.98
N ALA A 616 -18.49 54.36 1.97
CA ALA A 616 -19.57 53.42 2.26
C ALA A 616 -20.92 53.91 1.71
N GLY A 617 -21.93 53.02 1.62
CA GLY A 617 -23.32 53.45 1.57
C GLY A 617 -24.35 52.45 1.00
N THR A 618 -25.11 51.81 1.91
CA THR A 618 -26.60 51.75 2.00
C THR A 618 -27.45 51.67 0.71
N ALA A 619 -28.63 51.03 0.63
CA ALA A 619 -29.48 50.13 1.42
C ALA A 619 -30.80 49.95 0.60
N ASP A 620 -31.57 48.90 0.92
CA ASP A 620 -33.04 48.77 0.79
C ASP A 620 -33.70 48.65 -0.60
N ALA A 621 -34.35 47.50 -0.91
CA ALA A 621 -35.79 47.18 -0.70
C ALA A 621 -36.56 47.30 -2.05
N ALA A 622 -37.60 46.54 -2.43
CA ALA A 622 -38.32 45.38 -1.92
C ALA A 622 -39.23 44.83 -3.05
N CYS A 623 -39.70 43.60 -2.86
CA CYS A 623 -41.03 43.06 -3.21
C CYS A 623 -41.48 42.85 -4.68
N GLY A 624 -42.10 41.69 -4.94
CA GLY A 624 -43.06 41.54 -6.04
C GLY A 624 -43.19 40.14 -6.65
N ALA A 625 -43.96 39.26 -6.01
CA ALA A 625 -44.34 37.95 -6.53
C ALA A 625 -45.35 38.00 -7.69
N ARG A 626 -45.32 37.02 -8.64
CA ARG A 626 -46.50 36.22 -9.05
C ARG A 626 -46.17 35.14 -10.11
N LYS A 627 -46.66 33.92 -9.82
CA LYS A 627 -47.03 32.83 -10.76
C LYS A 627 -48.14 33.36 -11.70
N SER A 628 -48.41 32.88 -12.91
CA SER A 628 -48.75 31.50 -13.31
C SER A 628 -49.03 31.42 -14.82
N LYS A 629 -48.86 30.19 -15.35
CA LYS A 629 -49.31 29.63 -16.64
C LYS A 629 -50.76 30.00 -17.03
N SER A 630 -51.06 30.13 -18.34
CA SER A 630 -51.65 29.08 -19.20
C SER A 630 -52.25 29.64 -20.51
N SER A 631 -52.12 28.86 -21.60
CA SER A 631 -53.01 28.74 -22.78
C SER A 631 -53.17 30.00 -23.68
N SER A 632 -53.28 29.97 -25.00
CA SER A 632 -53.77 28.96 -25.96
C SER A 632 -53.47 29.42 -27.41
N GLU A 633 -53.33 28.44 -28.30
CA GLU A 633 -53.96 28.36 -29.65
C GLU A 633 -53.49 29.16 -30.90
N LYS A 634 -53.50 28.36 -31.99
CA LYS A 634 -53.78 28.67 -33.43
C LYS A 634 -52.64 29.25 -34.29
N GLN A 635 -52.46 28.89 -35.56
CA GLN A 635 -52.94 27.84 -36.48
C GLN A 635 -52.26 28.13 -37.84
N SER A 636 -52.09 27.10 -38.67
CA SER A 636 -52.24 27.08 -40.14
C SER A 636 -51.02 26.69 -41.02
N LYS A 637 -51.27 25.58 -41.75
CA LYS A 637 -51.12 25.28 -43.20
C LYS A 637 -49.72 25.35 -43.83
N ALA A 638 -49.14 24.28 -44.37
CA ALA A 638 -49.54 23.28 -45.40
C ALA A 638 -48.85 23.60 -46.74
N ASP A 639 -48.05 22.67 -47.26
CA ASP A 639 -48.21 22.10 -48.61
C ASP A 639 -47.22 20.95 -48.87
N SER A 640 -47.78 19.85 -49.36
CA SER A 640 -47.12 18.69 -49.98
C SER A 640 -47.60 18.63 -51.43
N PRO A 641 -46.87 17.97 -52.36
CA PRO A 641 -47.29 16.61 -52.69
C PRO A 641 -46.15 15.63 -53.09
N SER A 642 -46.45 14.35 -52.88
CA SER A 642 -45.72 13.12 -53.26
C SER A 642 -45.91 12.77 -54.77
N PRO A 643 -45.71 11.50 -55.24
CA PRO A 643 -44.46 10.75 -55.49
C PRO A 643 -44.40 10.07 -56.90
N SER A 644 -43.24 9.57 -57.36
CA SER A 644 -43.13 8.39 -58.25
C SER A 644 -41.67 7.88 -58.31
N LYS A 645 -41.37 6.63 -57.92
CA LYS A 645 -41.31 5.37 -58.69
C LYS A 645 -40.31 5.34 -59.88
N ARG A 646 -39.25 4.52 -59.67
CA ARG A 646 -38.71 3.44 -60.52
C ARG A 646 -38.02 3.76 -61.88
N ARG A 647 -36.71 3.44 -61.86
CA ARG A 647 -35.97 2.41 -62.64
C ARG A 647 -35.32 2.77 -63.99
N LYS A 648 -34.08 2.23 -64.11
CA LYS A 648 -33.23 1.90 -65.27
C LYS A 648 -32.32 3.02 -65.81
N THR A 649 -31.03 2.92 -65.50
CA THR A 649 -30.03 2.24 -66.35
C THR A 649 -28.88 1.76 -65.47
#